data_AF-A0A537X6R0-F1
#
_entry.id   AF-A0A537X6R0-F1
#
_cell.length_a   1.000
_cell.length_b   1.000
_cell.length_c   1.000
_cell.angle_alpha   90.00
_cell.angle_beta   90.00
_cell.angle_gamma   90.00
#
_symmetry.space_group_name_H-M   'P 1'
#
loop_
_entity.id
_entity.type
_entity.pdbx_description
1 polymer ?
#
loop_
_entity_poly.entity_id
_entity_poly.type
_entity_poly.pdbx_seq_one_letter_code
_entity_poly.pdbx_strand_id
1 'polypeptide(L)'
;MLWGLLEVGSERSAIGRGSAVVSGPGGPAWSGGFRRGVTCAAAAVGCLLLPASAWGHIERASYWPLPAPDCSVSPCAGGSVPTPRSLESAVSTLGAPRCTTRRALRVSLRGLRGRRLRTVTVYVNGRRVRRLRGGRVPRWITLRRLPGGLLTVRVVATRKGGRRIVRTRRYHTCVGPPHKRRARTSAAGQTRVVCQPDSLARLSRSIADAESAGYVVRPTQGPQRIGDAAGSALLALNRRLLDHCGFDSIQKAVDASGNNDRVVIMPGVYTEPASRAAPTHDPKCAPYTITNDRNQTAAVSYAYQFHCPNDQNLIAVVGRQPGSKPPPQPPLEDRHGIPDIGPCIRCNLQIEGSGVSADDVVVDAGRVESGDHAPIGAVKDVGIRADRADGFVLRNVKVRHAGEHDIYVLETNGYLLDHFKTFYGGEYGVLTFVEDHGLMQNCEAAGNGDSGLYPGAGASTGKKRDTKIYPDFRYSQEIRDCDSHHNSGGYSGTDGNATHIDHDNFYDNALGFTTDVFTASGHPGFPQDSDLIEDNNFYSNNFNPYVAGSDVVPSIPVPVGTGLWIAGGNDDVIRNNHFYDNWRRGMMIFAVPDQFVCGPAGVDPSLLAGCNPTAVPPSTSYRDQVYGNVMGRSPGGTVQPNGTGDVSTGRTDFWWDQYSGNTGNCWHDNLGKDGTAAGVTSTPPAPFLPSACDSSSMGTGGPQESELANCLGDITFDTHSCPWFTTPSKP
;
A
#
# COMPACT_ATOMS: atom_id res chain seq x y z
N MET A 1 -1.95 -6.87 44.94
CA MET A 1 -3.04 -7.85 45.16
C MET A 1 -4.06 -7.56 44.06
N LEU A 2 -4.28 -8.34 43.01
CA LEU A 2 -4.10 -9.78 42.75
C LEU A 2 -3.27 -10.01 41.48
N TRP A 3 -2.42 -11.03 41.50
CA TRP A 3 -1.81 -11.70 40.35
C TRP A 3 -2.09 -13.20 40.49
N GLY A 4 -2.23 -13.89 39.36
CA GLY A 4 -2.15 -15.35 39.28
C GLY A 4 -3.49 -16.04 39.09
N LEU A 5 -3.71 -16.53 37.87
CA LEU A 5 -4.29 -17.84 37.53
C LEU A 5 -4.61 -17.83 36.04
N LEU A 6 -3.81 -18.56 35.26
CA LEU A 6 -4.25 -19.52 34.23
C LEU A 6 -3.07 -19.86 33.32
N GLU A 7 -2.25 -20.79 33.80
CA GLU A 7 -1.47 -21.68 32.96
C GLU A 7 -2.00 -23.10 33.12
N VAL A 8 -1.73 -23.92 32.10
CA VAL A 8 -1.82 -25.39 32.00
C VAL A 8 -3.12 -25.98 31.44
N GLY A 9 -2.99 -26.57 30.25
CA GLY A 9 -3.35 -27.99 30.09
C GLY A 9 -4.34 -28.34 28.98
N SER A 10 -3.80 -28.76 27.84
CA SER A 10 -4.46 -29.56 26.81
C SER A 10 -4.97 -30.92 27.32
N GLU A 11 -6.05 -31.48 26.75
CA GLU A 11 -6.05 -32.72 25.93
C GLU A 11 -7.46 -33.31 25.69
N ARG A 12 -7.72 -33.61 24.42
CA ARG A 12 -8.41 -34.78 23.81
C ARG A 12 -9.91 -35.08 23.99
N SER A 13 -10.47 -35.38 22.80
CA SER A 13 -11.41 -36.46 22.44
C SER A 13 -12.93 -36.19 22.30
N ALA A 14 -13.32 -36.09 21.02
CA ALA A 14 -14.16 -37.06 20.30
C ALA A 14 -15.66 -37.26 20.65
N ILE A 15 -16.48 -36.96 19.62
CA ILE A 15 -17.68 -37.69 19.13
C ILE A 15 -18.97 -37.61 19.98
N GLY A 16 -20.07 -37.16 19.32
CA GLY A 16 -21.42 -37.53 19.72
C GLY A 16 -22.54 -36.68 19.10
N ARG A 17 -23.23 -37.21 18.08
CA ARG A 17 -24.47 -36.67 17.49
C ARG A 17 -25.65 -36.75 18.47
N GLY A 18 -26.64 -35.86 18.33
CA GLY A 18 -27.99 -36.12 18.87
C GLY A 18 -28.94 -34.92 18.84
N SER A 19 -29.90 -34.95 17.92
CA SER A 19 -31.04 -34.02 17.79
C SER A 19 -32.08 -34.20 18.91
N ALA A 20 -32.82 -33.13 19.25
CA ALA A 20 -34.31 -33.05 19.18
C ALA A 20 -34.93 -32.01 20.15
N VAL A 21 -35.60 -31.01 19.56
CA VAL A 21 -36.96 -30.49 19.80
C VAL A 21 -37.66 -30.88 21.11
N VAL A 22 -38.23 -29.90 21.83
CA VAL A 22 -39.67 -29.78 22.18
C VAL A 22 -39.99 -28.42 22.83
N SER A 23 -41.12 -27.88 22.39
CA SER A 23 -41.83 -26.62 22.68
C SER A 23 -42.64 -26.60 23.99
N GLY A 24 -42.86 -25.40 24.56
CA GLY A 24 -44.20 -25.00 25.05
C GLY A 24 -44.28 -24.21 26.38
N PRO A 25 -45.30 -23.33 26.58
CA PRO A 25 -45.17 -22.06 27.33
C PRO A 25 -46.16 -21.89 28.52
N GLY A 26 -45.99 -20.82 29.32
CA GLY A 26 -47.03 -20.30 30.23
C GLY A 26 -46.53 -19.27 31.28
N GLY A 27 -47.02 -18.02 31.21
CA GLY A 27 -46.83 -16.97 32.25
C GLY A 27 -47.88 -17.06 33.39
N PRO A 28 -48.29 -15.97 34.08
CA PRO A 28 -47.65 -14.65 34.32
C PRO A 28 -47.71 -14.14 35.80
N ALA A 29 -47.00 -13.03 36.04
CA ALA A 29 -47.26 -11.88 36.95
C ALA A 29 -47.62 -12.07 38.45
N TRP A 30 -46.79 -11.48 39.33
CA TRP A 30 -47.22 -10.77 40.56
C TRP A 30 -46.32 -9.55 40.85
N SER A 31 -46.92 -8.53 41.42
CA SER A 31 -46.45 -7.16 41.64
C SER A 31 -45.91 -6.90 43.05
N GLY A 32 -45.03 -5.89 43.16
CA GLY A 32 -44.95 -5.00 44.32
C GLY A 32 -43.69 -5.06 45.21
N GLY A 33 -43.06 -3.90 45.43
CA GLY A 33 -42.48 -3.58 46.75
C GLY A 33 -40.98 -3.28 46.83
N PHE A 34 -40.64 -2.00 46.71
CA PHE A 34 -39.44 -1.29 47.16
C PHE A 34 -38.66 -1.91 48.36
N ARG A 35 -37.34 -2.08 48.21
CA ARG A 35 -36.31 -1.73 49.24
C ARG A 35 -34.89 -1.81 48.68
N ARG A 36 -34.11 -0.76 48.94
CA ARG A 36 -32.67 -0.61 48.66
C ARG A 36 -31.85 -1.66 49.42
N GLY A 37 -30.80 -2.17 48.79
CA GLY A 37 -29.71 -2.88 49.48
C GLY A 37 -28.92 -3.83 48.58
N VAL A 38 -27.73 -3.37 48.15
CA VAL A 38 -26.49 -4.14 47.93
C VAL A 38 -26.61 -5.58 47.40
N THR A 39 -26.20 -5.79 46.15
CA THR A 39 -25.50 -7.02 45.73
C THR A 39 -24.68 -6.75 44.47
N CYS A 40 -23.35 -6.69 44.65
CA CYS A 40 -22.36 -6.83 43.59
C CYS A 40 -22.24 -8.31 43.16
N ALA A 41 -21.81 -8.50 41.92
CA ALA A 41 -21.25 -9.72 41.34
C ALA A 41 -22.23 -10.87 41.04
N ALA A 42 -22.75 -10.90 39.81
CA ALA A 42 -22.94 -12.14 39.02
C ALA A 42 -23.49 -11.80 37.61
N ALA A 43 -22.62 -11.66 36.61
CA ALA A 43 -22.93 -11.90 35.20
C ALA A 43 -21.63 -11.93 34.38
N ALA A 44 -20.80 -12.95 34.59
CA ALA A 44 -19.60 -13.20 33.79
C ALA A 44 -19.48 -14.70 33.50
N VAL A 45 -20.50 -15.31 32.88
CA VAL A 45 -20.40 -16.61 32.21
C VAL A 45 -21.49 -16.64 31.13
N GLY A 46 -21.12 -16.54 29.86
CA GLY A 46 -22.07 -16.78 28.77
C GLY A 46 -21.83 -16.05 27.45
N CYS A 47 -20.61 -16.01 26.93
CA CYS A 47 -20.32 -15.75 25.50
C CYS A 47 -19.01 -16.46 25.10
N LEU A 48 -18.93 -17.77 25.36
CA LEU A 48 -18.09 -18.64 24.55
C LEU A 48 -18.88 -18.92 23.28
N LEU A 49 -18.64 -18.15 22.22
CA LEU A 49 -18.70 -18.53 20.81
C LEU A 49 -18.46 -17.29 19.94
N LEU A 50 -17.26 -17.26 19.34
CA LEU A 50 -16.78 -16.46 18.21
C LEU A 50 -16.41 -14.99 18.48
N PRO A 51 -15.17 -14.69 18.90
CA PRO A 51 -14.47 -13.58 18.27
C PRO A 51 -14.11 -14.02 16.86
N ALA A 52 -14.53 -13.27 15.85
CA ALA A 52 -13.71 -13.14 14.65
C ALA A 52 -12.46 -12.40 15.12
N SER A 53 -11.51 -13.14 15.70
CA SER A 53 -10.15 -12.66 15.82
C SER A 53 -9.72 -12.34 14.41
N ALA A 54 -9.49 -11.05 14.12
CA ALA A 54 -8.52 -10.70 13.13
C ALA A 54 -7.26 -11.47 13.53
N TRP A 55 -7.01 -12.58 12.84
CA TRP A 55 -5.70 -13.21 12.87
C TRP A 55 -4.83 -12.30 12.02
N GLY A 56 -4.63 -11.04 12.43
CA GLY A 56 -3.50 -10.27 11.96
C GLY A 56 -2.33 -11.22 12.11
N HIS A 57 -1.71 -11.56 10.97
CA HIS A 57 -0.80 -12.69 10.90
C HIS A 57 0.08 -12.70 12.14
N ILE A 58 0.26 -13.86 12.77
CA ILE A 58 1.19 -14.00 13.90
C ILE A 58 2.55 -13.55 13.34
N GLU A 59 2.88 -12.27 13.52
CA GLU A 59 3.97 -11.65 12.80
C GLU A 59 5.26 -12.14 13.43
N ARG A 60 6.22 -12.46 12.57
CA ARG A 60 7.56 -12.77 12.99
C ARG A 60 8.24 -11.51 13.54
N ALA A 61 9.25 -11.70 14.39
CA ALA A 61 10.30 -10.71 14.58
C ALA A 61 10.74 -10.10 13.24
N SER A 62 10.69 -8.77 13.18
CA SER A 62 11.11 -7.99 12.02
C SER A 62 12.32 -7.11 12.38
N TYR A 63 13.13 -6.82 11.39
CA TYR A 63 14.42 -6.14 11.54
C TYR A 63 14.58 -5.02 10.53
N TRP A 64 15.09 -3.87 10.95
CA TRP A 64 15.45 -2.80 10.02
C TRP A 64 16.56 -3.28 9.06
N PRO A 65 16.44 -3.01 7.75
CA PRO A 65 17.55 -3.21 6.85
C PRO A 65 18.70 -2.26 7.24
N LEU A 66 19.93 -2.63 6.87
CA LEU A 66 21.05 -1.70 6.99
C LEU A 66 20.88 -0.58 5.94
N PRO A 67 21.27 0.67 6.25
CA PRO A 67 21.01 1.81 5.36
C PRO A 67 21.84 1.77 4.08
N ALA A 68 22.97 1.05 4.07
CA ALA A 68 23.85 0.99 2.91
C ALA A 68 23.21 0.22 1.73
N PRO A 69 23.41 0.67 0.48
CA PRO A 69 22.90 -0.05 -0.68
C PRO A 69 23.62 -1.39 -0.89
N ASP A 70 22.90 -2.39 -1.40
CA ASP A 70 23.46 -3.66 -1.85
C ASP A 70 24.04 -3.51 -3.26
N CYS A 71 25.37 -3.42 -3.33
CA CYS A 71 26.12 -3.32 -4.58
C CYS A 71 26.58 -4.68 -5.15
N SER A 72 26.06 -5.81 -4.65
CA SER A 72 26.19 -7.12 -5.33
C SER A 72 25.38 -7.19 -6.62
N VAL A 73 24.39 -6.30 -6.75
CA VAL A 73 23.63 -6.04 -7.98
C VAL A 73 24.06 -4.71 -8.61
N SER A 74 23.90 -4.58 -9.93
CA SER A 74 24.22 -3.37 -10.68
C SER A 74 23.02 -2.94 -11.54
N PRO A 75 22.48 -1.71 -11.36
CA PRO A 75 22.83 -0.74 -10.31
C PRO A 75 22.63 -1.32 -8.88
N CYS A 76 23.28 -0.71 -7.88
CA CYS A 76 23.08 -1.11 -6.48
C CYS A 76 21.61 -0.94 -6.09
N ALA A 77 21.13 -1.75 -5.15
CA ALA A 77 19.75 -1.70 -4.66
C ALA A 77 19.67 -1.08 -3.26
N GLY A 78 18.63 -0.30 -3.01
CA GLY A 78 18.43 0.41 -1.73
C GLY A 78 19.36 1.60 -1.52
N GLY A 79 19.42 2.07 -0.27
CA GLY A 79 20.20 3.24 0.18
C GLY A 79 19.66 4.59 -0.29
N SER A 80 18.51 4.61 -0.97
CA SER A 80 17.80 5.80 -1.43
C SER A 80 16.44 5.38 -1.98
N VAL A 81 15.51 6.34 -2.07
CA VAL A 81 14.26 6.15 -2.81
C VAL A 81 14.58 5.81 -4.28
N PRO A 82 14.07 4.68 -4.82
CA PRO A 82 14.38 4.27 -6.18
C PRO A 82 13.73 5.19 -7.22
N THR A 83 14.45 5.46 -8.31
CA THR A 83 13.92 6.24 -9.43
C THR A 83 13.12 5.35 -10.40
N PRO A 84 11.84 5.67 -10.71
CA PRO A 84 11.06 4.90 -11.67
C PRO A 84 11.61 5.11 -13.09
N ARG A 85 11.71 4.04 -13.87
CA ARG A 85 12.10 4.13 -15.28
C ARG A 85 10.91 4.65 -16.10
N SER A 86 11.15 5.44 -17.15
CA SER A 86 10.04 5.85 -18.04
C SER A 86 9.38 4.66 -18.74
N LEU A 87 8.06 4.68 -18.94
CA LEU A 87 7.33 3.58 -19.59
C LEU A 87 7.83 3.31 -21.01
N GLU A 88 8.28 4.34 -21.75
CA GLU A 88 8.85 4.19 -23.09
C GLU A 88 10.11 3.32 -23.10
N SER A 89 10.89 3.36 -22.03
CA SER A 89 12.09 2.52 -21.91
C SER A 89 11.75 1.03 -21.74
N ALA A 90 10.52 0.69 -21.37
CA ALA A 90 10.09 -0.70 -21.29
C ALA A 90 10.17 -1.41 -22.65
N VAL A 91 10.03 -0.69 -23.76
CA VAL A 91 10.14 -1.24 -25.12
C VAL A 91 11.54 -1.14 -25.72
N SER A 92 12.43 -0.32 -25.15
CA SER A 92 13.81 -0.22 -25.65
C SER A 92 14.64 -1.44 -25.22
N THR A 93 14.28 -2.07 -24.11
CA THR A 93 14.87 -3.33 -23.61
C THR A 93 14.27 -4.57 -24.31
N LEU A 94 13.06 -4.45 -24.86
CA LEU A 94 12.41 -5.44 -25.72
C LEU A 94 13.10 -5.43 -27.08
N GLY A 95 14.23 -6.15 -27.19
CA GLY A 95 15.02 -6.21 -28.42
C GLY A 95 14.17 -6.39 -29.69
N ALA A 96 14.59 -5.78 -30.80
CA ALA A 96 13.84 -5.73 -32.05
C ALA A 96 13.18 -7.07 -32.40
N PRO A 97 11.91 -7.07 -32.91
CA PRO A 97 11.14 -8.29 -33.15
C PRO A 97 11.96 -9.33 -33.91
N ARG A 98 11.95 -10.58 -33.41
CA ARG A 98 12.77 -11.69 -33.92
C ARG A 98 12.62 -11.78 -35.45
N CYS A 99 13.68 -11.45 -36.18
CA CYS A 99 13.74 -11.62 -37.63
C CYS A 99 13.59 -13.10 -37.98
N THR A 100 12.41 -13.52 -38.42
CA THR A 100 12.22 -14.86 -38.99
C THR A 100 12.99 -14.92 -40.32
N THR A 101 14.05 -15.72 -40.35
CA THR A 101 15.05 -15.85 -41.42
C THR A 101 14.51 -16.52 -42.68
N ARG A 102 13.50 -15.93 -43.32
CA ARG A 102 13.11 -16.32 -44.67
C ARG A 102 13.24 -15.08 -45.53
N ARG A 103 14.41 -14.90 -46.19
CA ARG A 103 14.66 -13.86 -47.22
C ARG A 103 13.75 -14.08 -48.43
N ALA A 104 12.43 -14.01 -48.20
CA ALA A 104 11.36 -14.33 -49.12
C ALA A 104 10.23 -13.33 -48.94
N LEU A 105 9.72 -12.81 -50.05
CA LEU A 105 8.69 -11.77 -50.09
C LEU A 105 7.54 -12.23 -51.00
N ARG A 106 6.30 -12.24 -50.49
CA ARG A 106 5.11 -12.42 -51.31
C ARG A 106 4.69 -11.08 -51.91
N VAL A 107 4.89 -10.91 -53.21
CA VAL A 107 4.51 -9.71 -53.95
C VAL A 107 3.10 -9.90 -54.53
N SER A 108 2.20 -8.98 -54.21
CA SER A 108 0.84 -8.97 -54.77
C SER A 108 0.84 -8.53 -56.22
N LEU A 109 0.12 -9.25 -57.06
CA LEU A 109 -0.21 -8.84 -58.43
C LEU A 109 -1.68 -8.39 -58.55
N ARG A 110 -2.31 -8.00 -57.41
CA ARG A 110 -3.67 -7.47 -57.34
C ARG A 110 -3.84 -6.26 -58.28
N GLY A 111 -4.90 -6.24 -59.09
CA GLY A 111 -5.15 -5.23 -60.13
C GLY A 111 -4.56 -5.54 -61.51
N LEU A 112 -3.81 -6.64 -61.65
CA LEU A 112 -3.37 -7.18 -62.95
C LEU A 112 -4.24 -8.38 -63.42
N ARG A 113 -5.07 -8.94 -62.53
CA ARG A 113 -6.04 -10.00 -62.84
C ARG A 113 -7.14 -9.50 -63.79
N GLY A 114 -7.65 -10.40 -64.64
CA GLY A 114 -8.70 -10.10 -65.63
C GLY A 114 -8.22 -9.34 -66.88
N ARG A 115 -6.95 -8.90 -66.94
CA ARG A 115 -6.40 -8.16 -68.07
C ARG A 115 -5.75 -9.10 -69.10
N ARG A 116 -5.93 -8.82 -70.40
CA ARG A 116 -5.22 -9.51 -71.49
C ARG A 116 -3.73 -9.11 -71.50
N LEU A 117 -2.94 -9.74 -70.65
CA LEU A 117 -1.50 -9.49 -70.49
C LEU A 117 -0.68 -10.33 -71.48
N ARG A 118 0.31 -9.71 -72.13
CA ARG A 118 1.33 -10.37 -72.96
C ARG A 118 2.47 -10.89 -72.08
N THR A 119 2.97 -10.06 -71.16
CA THR A 119 4.05 -10.43 -70.23
C THR A 119 3.96 -9.71 -68.90
N VAL A 120 4.38 -10.35 -67.81
CA VAL A 120 4.68 -9.68 -66.53
C VAL A 120 6.13 -9.97 -66.16
N THR A 121 6.93 -8.93 -65.97
CA THR A 121 8.36 -9.03 -65.63
C THR A 121 8.60 -8.36 -64.29
N VAL A 122 9.30 -9.06 -63.39
CA VAL A 122 9.57 -8.62 -62.02
C VAL A 122 11.07 -8.41 -61.89
N TYR A 123 11.44 -7.26 -61.34
CA TYR A 123 12.80 -6.84 -61.09
C TYR A 123 13.01 -6.65 -59.59
N VAL A 124 14.19 -7.00 -59.09
CA VAL A 124 14.68 -6.69 -57.74
C VAL A 124 15.98 -5.93 -57.91
N ASN A 125 16.07 -4.71 -57.37
CA ASN A 125 17.24 -3.82 -57.54
C ASN A 125 17.69 -3.70 -59.00
N GLY A 126 16.74 -3.52 -59.91
CA GLY A 126 17.02 -3.40 -61.35
C GLY A 126 17.29 -4.72 -62.08
N ARG A 127 17.61 -5.83 -61.38
CA ARG A 127 17.84 -7.15 -61.98
C ARG A 127 16.54 -7.91 -62.20
N ARG A 128 16.33 -8.46 -63.40
CA ARG A 128 15.14 -9.25 -63.72
C ARG A 128 15.18 -10.60 -62.98
N VAL A 129 14.22 -10.84 -62.09
CA VAL A 129 14.15 -12.07 -61.27
C VAL A 129 13.09 -13.05 -61.73
N ARG A 130 12.02 -12.59 -62.39
CA ARG A 130 10.96 -13.46 -62.91
C ARG A 130 10.30 -12.85 -64.13
N ARG A 131 9.88 -13.68 -65.08
CA ARG A 131 9.04 -13.29 -66.21
C ARG A 131 7.93 -14.33 -66.39
N LEU A 132 6.69 -13.86 -66.51
CA LEU A 132 5.50 -14.65 -66.81
C LEU A 132 5.02 -14.29 -68.21
N ARG A 133 4.68 -15.30 -69.02
CA ARG A 133 4.13 -15.17 -70.37
C ARG A 133 2.85 -16.02 -70.43
N GLY A 134 1.84 -15.59 -71.18
CA GLY A 134 0.58 -16.33 -71.32
C GLY A 134 -0.43 -16.07 -70.18
N GLY A 135 -1.71 -16.10 -70.51
CA GLY A 135 -2.81 -15.40 -69.83
C GLY A 135 -3.34 -15.94 -68.49
N ARG A 136 -2.51 -16.45 -67.57
CA ARG A 136 -2.93 -16.65 -66.17
C ARG A 136 -1.83 -16.20 -65.20
N VAL A 137 -1.95 -14.96 -64.73
CA VAL A 137 -1.03 -14.38 -63.74
C VAL A 137 -1.56 -14.71 -62.33
N PRO A 138 -0.75 -15.31 -61.43
CA PRO A 138 -1.19 -15.65 -60.08
C PRO A 138 -1.49 -14.41 -59.24
N ARG A 139 -2.29 -14.55 -58.17
CA ARG A 139 -2.59 -13.45 -57.22
C ARG A 139 -1.33 -12.91 -56.56
N TRP A 140 -0.39 -13.82 -56.29
CA TRP A 140 0.85 -13.58 -55.56
C TRP A 140 2.00 -14.25 -56.28
N ILE A 141 3.18 -13.66 -56.18
CA ILE A 141 4.44 -14.33 -56.50
C ILE A 141 5.32 -14.30 -55.26
N THR A 142 6.00 -15.41 -54.95
CA THR A 142 6.96 -15.44 -53.86
C THR A 142 8.36 -15.27 -54.45
N LEU A 143 9.01 -14.17 -54.12
CA LEU A 143 10.43 -13.96 -54.38
C LEU A 143 11.21 -14.62 -53.25
N ARG A 144 12.27 -15.36 -53.54
CA ARG A 144 13.15 -16.02 -52.56
C ARG A 144 14.60 -15.60 -52.80
N ARG A 145 15.46 -15.78 -51.81
CA ARG A 145 16.90 -15.42 -51.86
C ARG A 145 17.11 -13.92 -52.14
N LEU A 146 16.32 -13.08 -51.49
CA LEU A 146 16.44 -11.64 -51.64
C LEU A 146 17.77 -11.12 -51.04
N PRO A 147 18.40 -10.10 -51.64
CA PRO A 147 19.58 -9.45 -51.09
C PRO A 147 19.24 -8.82 -49.74
N GLY A 148 20.20 -8.80 -48.81
CA GLY A 148 20.05 -8.14 -47.52
C GLY A 148 19.97 -6.62 -47.65
N GLY A 149 19.25 -5.97 -46.74
CA GLY A 149 19.11 -4.52 -46.68
C GLY A 149 17.92 -3.99 -47.48
N LEU A 150 18.02 -2.71 -47.89
CA LEU A 150 16.99 -2.05 -48.70
C LEU A 150 16.97 -2.65 -50.11
N LEU A 151 15.80 -3.08 -50.58
CA LEU A 151 15.59 -3.53 -51.94
C LEU A 151 14.37 -2.89 -52.59
N THR A 152 14.44 -2.72 -53.89
CA THR A 152 13.37 -2.18 -54.72
C THR A 152 12.81 -3.28 -55.61
N VAL A 153 11.55 -3.63 -55.43
CA VAL A 153 10.82 -4.54 -56.34
C VAL A 153 10.06 -3.71 -57.36
N ARG A 154 10.30 -3.97 -58.64
CA ARG A 154 9.59 -3.34 -59.75
C ARG A 154 8.89 -4.39 -60.60
N VAL A 155 7.58 -4.27 -60.74
CA VAL A 155 6.73 -5.14 -61.58
C VAL A 155 6.35 -4.37 -62.85
N VAL A 156 6.68 -4.92 -64.02
CA VAL A 156 6.38 -4.37 -65.34
C VAL A 156 5.47 -5.34 -66.08
N ALA A 157 4.20 -4.98 -66.26
CA ALA A 157 3.23 -5.75 -67.03
C ALA A 157 2.98 -5.09 -68.39
N THR A 158 3.00 -5.87 -69.47
CA THR A 158 2.71 -5.41 -70.83
C THR A 158 1.40 -6.06 -71.30
N ARG A 159 0.44 -5.27 -71.75
CA ARG A 159 -0.84 -5.77 -72.30
C ARG A 159 -0.65 -6.29 -73.73
N LYS A 160 -1.61 -7.08 -74.24
CA LYS A 160 -1.60 -7.52 -75.66
C LYS A 160 -1.60 -6.32 -76.63
N GLY A 161 -2.30 -5.23 -76.31
CA GLY A 161 -2.29 -3.97 -77.07
C GLY A 161 -1.14 -3.01 -76.75
N GLY A 162 0.05 -3.51 -76.37
CA GLY A 162 1.27 -2.69 -76.22
C GLY A 162 1.41 -1.85 -74.94
N ARG A 163 0.31 -1.42 -74.29
CA ARG A 163 0.37 -0.56 -73.09
C ARG A 163 1.10 -1.24 -71.90
N ARG A 164 2.04 -0.53 -71.29
CA ARG A 164 2.83 -0.97 -70.12
C ARG A 164 2.22 -0.44 -68.81
N ILE A 165 2.28 -1.26 -67.77
CA ILE A 165 1.91 -0.93 -66.38
C ILE A 165 3.15 -1.22 -65.54
N VAL A 166 3.66 -0.20 -64.83
CA VAL A 166 4.84 -0.33 -63.96
C VAL A 166 4.42 -0.04 -62.53
N ARG A 167 4.85 -0.88 -61.59
CA ARG A 167 4.71 -0.66 -60.14
C ARG A 167 6.05 -0.87 -59.46
N THR A 168 6.49 0.09 -58.67
CA THR A 168 7.74 0.01 -57.92
C THR A 168 7.42 0.15 -56.43
N ARG A 169 8.01 -0.71 -55.59
CA ARG A 169 7.92 -0.63 -54.13
C ARG A 169 9.28 -0.93 -53.51
N ARG A 170 9.62 -0.20 -52.45
CA ARG A 170 10.80 -0.44 -51.62
C ARG A 170 10.44 -1.34 -50.45
N TYR A 171 11.35 -2.25 -50.08
CA TYR A 171 11.23 -3.18 -48.98
C TYR A 171 12.56 -3.23 -48.23
N HIS A 172 12.52 -3.45 -46.93
CA HIS A 172 13.69 -3.78 -46.13
C HIS A 172 13.68 -5.27 -45.84
N THR A 173 14.79 -5.95 -46.12
CA THR A 173 14.96 -7.36 -45.74
C THR A 173 15.77 -7.47 -44.46
N CYS A 174 15.34 -8.38 -43.59
CA CYS A 174 16.10 -8.78 -42.41
C CYS A 174 17.52 -9.21 -42.81
N VAL A 175 18.52 -8.46 -42.36
CA VAL A 175 19.92 -8.89 -42.30
C VAL A 175 20.19 -9.11 -40.83
N GLY A 176 20.24 -10.37 -40.38
CA GLY A 176 20.68 -10.64 -39.02
C GLY A 176 22.11 -10.14 -38.84
N PRO A 177 22.47 -9.57 -37.68
CA PRO A 177 23.86 -9.27 -37.38
C PRO A 177 24.69 -10.57 -37.44
N PRO A 178 26.00 -10.51 -37.75
CA PRO A 178 26.87 -11.67 -37.58
C PRO A 178 26.74 -12.19 -36.15
N HIS A 179 26.77 -13.51 -35.98
CA HIS A 179 26.78 -14.18 -34.67
C HIS A 179 28.04 -13.78 -33.87
N LYS A 180 28.05 -12.58 -33.30
CA LYS A 180 28.77 -12.33 -32.07
C LYS A 180 27.82 -12.77 -30.97
N ARG A 181 28.26 -13.71 -30.11
CA ARG A 181 27.66 -13.87 -28.78
C ARG A 181 27.62 -12.46 -28.20
N ARG A 182 26.44 -11.84 -28.18
CA ARG A 182 26.26 -10.59 -27.45
C ARG A 182 26.59 -10.97 -26.02
N ALA A 183 27.70 -10.48 -25.51
CA ALA A 183 27.84 -10.31 -24.08
C ALA A 183 26.56 -9.63 -23.61
N ARG A 184 25.84 -10.24 -22.66
CA ARG A 184 24.77 -9.56 -21.92
C ARG A 184 25.45 -8.32 -21.34
N THR A 185 25.25 -7.17 -21.98
CA THR A 185 25.61 -5.88 -21.41
C THR A 185 24.66 -5.67 -20.24
N SER A 186 25.15 -6.07 -19.07
CA SER A 186 24.50 -6.24 -17.78
C SER A 186 24.30 -4.89 -17.08
N ALA A 187 23.24 -4.18 -17.44
CA ALA A 187 22.77 -3.02 -16.65
C ALA A 187 21.25 -2.79 -16.76
N ALA A 188 20.62 -3.04 -17.91
CA ALA A 188 19.16 -2.94 -18.05
C ALA A 188 18.53 -4.33 -17.89
N GLY A 189 17.72 -4.54 -16.85
CA GLY A 189 16.93 -5.76 -16.69
C GLY A 189 15.94 -5.98 -17.83
N GLN A 190 15.29 -7.14 -17.83
CA GLN A 190 14.31 -7.57 -18.82
C GLN A 190 12.92 -7.02 -18.51
N THR A 191 12.20 -6.56 -19.53
CA THR A 191 10.78 -6.25 -19.42
C THR A 191 9.94 -7.52 -19.63
N ARG A 192 9.02 -7.79 -18.71
CA ARG A 192 7.93 -8.77 -18.79
C ARG A 192 6.64 -8.00 -19.01
N VAL A 193 5.88 -8.34 -20.05
CA VAL A 193 4.60 -7.68 -20.33
C VAL A 193 3.46 -8.64 -20.03
N VAL A 194 2.55 -8.19 -19.16
CA VAL A 194 1.30 -8.87 -18.80
C VAL A 194 0.16 -8.20 -19.56
N CYS A 195 -0.71 -8.97 -20.21
CA CYS A 195 -1.82 -8.41 -20.95
C CYS A 195 -3.05 -9.32 -20.98
N GLN A 196 -4.20 -8.72 -21.30
CA GLN A 196 -5.45 -9.39 -21.60
C GLN A 196 -5.86 -9.15 -23.06
N PRO A 197 -6.73 -10.01 -23.65
CA PRO A 197 -7.16 -9.86 -25.04
C PRO A 197 -7.78 -8.49 -25.36
N ASP A 198 -8.39 -7.83 -24.38
CA ASP A 198 -9.09 -6.55 -24.53
C ASP A 198 -8.30 -5.34 -23.97
N SER A 199 -7.04 -5.51 -23.55
CA SER A 199 -6.26 -4.43 -22.91
C SER A 199 -6.13 -3.18 -23.78
N LEU A 200 -5.92 -3.30 -25.10
CA LEU A 200 -5.86 -2.15 -25.99
C LEU A 200 -7.22 -1.45 -26.15
N ALA A 201 -8.32 -2.20 -26.05
CA ALA A 201 -9.65 -1.63 -26.13
C ALA A 201 -9.99 -0.83 -24.86
N ARG A 202 -9.58 -1.33 -23.68
CA ARG A 202 -9.66 -0.62 -22.39
C ARG A 202 -8.85 0.68 -22.45
N LEU A 203 -7.58 0.58 -22.85
CA LEU A 203 -6.72 1.75 -23.01
C LEU A 203 -7.31 2.81 -23.94
N SER A 204 -7.87 2.38 -25.07
CA SER A 204 -8.43 3.32 -26.05
C SER A 204 -9.64 4.08 -25.50
N ARG A 205 -10.41 3.48 -24.58
CA ARG A 205 -11.49 4.17 -23.86
C ARG A 205 -10.92 5.14 -22.83
N SER A 206 -10.00 4.68 -21.99
CA SER A 206 -9.34 5.51 -20.98
C SER A 206 -8.66 6.75 -21.57
N ILE A 207 -7.98 6.61 -22.72
CA ILE A 207 -7.43 7.76 -23.46
C ILE A 207 -8.53 8.73 -23.89
N ALA A 208 -9.63 8.24 -24.45
CA ALA A 208 -10.73 9.09 -24.90
C ALA A 208 -11.39 9.82 -23.70
N ASP A 209 -11.54 9.14 -22.57
CA ASP A 209 -12.06 9.72 -21.33
C ASP A 209 -11.09 10.81 -20.81
N ALA A 210 -9.78 10.53 -20.82
CA ALA A 210 -8.74 11.47 -20.40
C ALA A 210 -8.59 12.69 -21.34
N GLU A 211 -8.84 12.53 -22.64
CA GLU A 211 -8.86 13.66 -23.60
C GLU A 211 -10.12 14.53 -23.42
N SER A 212 -11.27 13.91 -23.10
CA SER A 212 -12.58 14.57 -23.12
C SER A 212 -13.07 15.06 -21.75
N ALA A 213 -13.10 14.22 -20.73
CA ALA A 213 -13.52 14.53 -19.37
C ALA A 213 -12.32 14.79 -18.45
N GLY A 214 -11.23 14.08 -18.68
CA GLY A 214 -10.07 14.01 -17.81
C GLY A 214 -10.11 12.79 -16.88
N TYR A 215 -9.07 12.61 -16.09
CA TYR A 215 -8.91 11.55 -15.10
C TYR A 215 -8.37 12.12 -13.78
N VAL A 216 -8.53 11.39 -12.69
CA VAL A 216 -8.00 11.78 -11.37
C VAL A 216 -7.15 10.64 -10.78
N VAL A 217 -5.98 11.00 -10.27
CA VAL A 217 -5.13 10.17 -9.40
C VAL A 217 -5.67 10.10 -7.97
N ARG A 218 -6.02 11.24 -7.37
CA ARG A 218 -6.68 11.44 -6.07
C ARG A 218 -7.93 12.36 -6.19
N PRO A 219 -8.99 12.19 -5.40
CA PRO A 219 -10.26 12.93 -5.50
C PRO A 219 -10.19 14.44 -5.32
N THR A 220 -9.34 14.94 -4.42
CA THR A 220 -9.23 16.37 -4.08
C THR A 220 -8.55 17.19 -5.17
N GLN A 221 -7.86 16.54 -6.11
CA GLN A 221 -7.27 17.24 -7.24
C GLN A 221 -8.31 17.45 -8.36
N GLY A 222 -8.13 18.51 -9.15
CA GLY A 222 -8.93 18.72 -10.36
C GLY A 222 -8.64 17.67 -11.46
N PRO A 223 -9.63 17.31 -12.30
CA PRO A 223 -9.42 16.37 -13.40
C PRO A 223 -8.26 16.79 -14.32
N GLN A 224 -7.33 15.87 -14.55
CA GLN A 224 -6.20 16.04 -15.45
C GLN A 224 -6.58 15.60 -16.86
N ARG A 225 -6.11 16.30 -17.89
CA ARG A 225 -6.36 15.96 -19.30
C ARG A 225 -5.07 15.62 -20.02
N ILE A 226 -5.14 14.69 -20.97
CA ILE A 226 -4.07 14.44 -21.93
C ILE A 226 -4.45 15.01 -23.29
N GLY A 227 -3.47 15.51 -24.05
CA GLY A 227 -3.70 15.95 -25.43
C GLY A 227 -3.63 14.80 -26.43
N ASP A 228 -4.24 14.98 -27.61
CA ASP A 228 -4.31 13.98 -28.70
C ASP A 228 -2.96 13.34 -29.05
N ALA A 229 -1.88 14.13 -28.99
CA ALA A 229 -0.53 13.67 -29.26
C ALA A 229 -0.02 12.69 -28.19
N ALA A 230 -0.29 12.98 -26.91
CA ALA A 230 0.07 12.13 -25.79
C ALA A 230 -0.77 10.85 -25.78
N GLY A 231 -2.08 10.96 -25.99
CA GLY A 231 -2.98 9.80 -26.15
C GLY A 231 -2.54 8.89 -27.30
N SER A 232 -2.27 9.47 -28.48
CA SER A 232 -1.74 8.73 -29.64
C SER A 232 -0.40 8.04 -29.35
N ALA A 233 0.51 8.71 -28.62
CA ALA A 233 1.80 8.15 -28.24
C ALA A 233 1.64 6.98 -27.25
N LEU A 234 0.79 7.11 -26.24
CA LEU A 234 0.49 6.06 -25.26
C LEU A 234 -0.15 4.83 -25.91
N LEU A 235 -1.08 5.04 -26.85
CA LEU A 235 -1.68 3.96 -27.63
C LEU A 235 -0.65 3.26 -28.51
N ALA A 236 0.24 4.01 -29.17
CA ALA A 236 1.31 3.44 -29.99
C ALA A 236 2.34 2.66 -29.14
N LEU A 237 2.65 3.15 -27.95
CA LEU A 237 3.48 2.48 -26.96
C LEU A 237 2.87 1.14 -26.54
N ASN A 238 1.62 1.14 -26.12
CA ASN A 238 0.90 -0.05 -25.70
C ASN A 238 0.69 -1.09 -26.81
N ARG A 239 0.54 -0.67 -28.08
CA ARG A 239 0.55 -1.61 -29.22
C ARG A 239 1.86 -2.39 -29.31
N ARG A 240 2.99 -1.73 -29.05
CA ARG A 240 4.30 -2.41 -29.01
C ARG A 240 4.42 -3.31 -27.78
N LEU A 241 3.91 -2.88 -26.62
CA LEU A 241 3.87 -3.73 -25.42
C LEU A 241 3.07 -5.02 -25.71
N LEU A 242 1.90 -4.91 -26.36
CA LEU A 242 1.08 -6.06 -26.74
C LEU A 242 1.82 -7.04 -27.66
N ASP A 243 2.60 -6.55 -28.63
CA ASP A 243 3.44 -7.39 -29.51
C ASP A 243 4.48 -8.21 -28.74
N HIS A 244 4.79 -7.79 -27.51
CA HIS A 244 5.74 -8.42 -26.59
C HIS A 244 5.08 -9.04 -25.35
N CYS A 245 3.74 -9.09 -25.32
CA CYS A 245 3.01 -9.75 -24.25
C CYS A 245 3.40 -11.23 -24.16
N GLY A 246 3.84 -11.64 -22.96
CA GLY A 246 4.31 -12.99 -22.69
C GLY A 246 3.59 -13.66 -21.52
N PHE A 247 2.76 -12.91 -20.79
CA PHE A 247 2.15 -13.34 -19.55
C PHE A 247 0.68 -12.94 -19.51
N ASP A 248 -0.13 -13.81 -18.93
CA ASP A 248 -1.54 -13.62 -18.60
C ASP A 248 -1.78 -13.40 -17.09
N SER A 249 -0.70 -13.45 -16.30
CA SER A 249 -0.69 -13.38 -14.84
C SER A 249 0.51 -12.56 -14.39
N ILE A 250 0.25 -11.67 -13.42
CA ILE A 250 1.27 -10.82 -12.81
C ILE A 250 2.21 -11.66 -11.96
N GLN A 251 1.69 -12.61 -11.16
CA GLN A 251 2.53 -13.51 -10.36
C GLN A 251 3.53 -14.27 -11.23
N LYS A 252 3.09 -14.86 -12.35
CA LYS A 252 4.00 -15.57 -13.27
C LYS A 252 5.07 -14.65 -13.86
N ALA A 253 4.75 -13.39 -14.12
CA ALA A 253 5.71 -12.41 -14.61
C ALA A 253 6.74 -12.04 -13.53
N VAL A 254 6.31 -11.90 -12.27
CA VAL A 254 7.18 -11.69 -11.11
C VAL A 254 8.09 -12.91 -10.90
N ASP A 255 7.56 -14.14 -10.95
CA ASP A 255 8.34 -15.37 -10.81
C ASP A 255 9.44 -15.47 -11.87
N ALA A 256 9.14 -15.06 -13.10
CA ALA A 256 10.07 -15.04 -14.22
C ALA A 256 11.05 -13.86 -14.22
N SER A 257 10.92 -12.92 -13.28
CA SER A 257 11.76 -11.73 -13.16
C SER A 257 12.94 -11.97 -12.22
N GLY A 258 14.07 -11.32 -12.52
CA GLY A 258 15.24 -11.23 -11.65
C GLY A 258 15.55 -9.79 -11.22
N ASN A 259 16.75 -9.56 -10.69
CA ASN A 259 17.21 -8.22 -10.32
C ASN A 259 17.16 -7.23 -11.50
N ASN A 260 16.72 -6.00 -11.23
CA ASN A 260 16.55 -4.90 -12.19
C ASN A 260 15.50 -5.12 -13.29
N ASP A 261 14.80 -6.26 -13.30
CA ASP A 261 13.75 -6.54 -14.28
C ASP A 261 12.55 -5.59 -14.09
N ARG A 262 11.61 -5.65 -15.03
CA ARG A 262 10.41 -4.82 -15.05
C ARG A 262 9.21 -5.66 -15.38
N VAL A 263 8.11 -5.49 -14.67
CA VAL A 263 6.80 -6.04 -15.04
C VAL A 263 5.90 -4.88 -15.46
N VAL A 264 5.47 -4.87 -16.72
CA VAL A 264 4.54 -3.87 -17.25
C VAL A 264 3.20 -4.54 -17.48
N ILE A 265 2.17 -4.00 -16.83
CA ILE A 265 0.82 -4.55 -16.80
C ILE A 265 -0.06 -3.69 -17.72
N MET A 266 -0.61 -4.29 -18.76
CA MET A 266 -1.53 -3.59 -19.65
C MET A 266 -2.92 -3.44 -19.02
N PRO A 267 -3.74 -2.46 -19.43
CA PRO A 267 -5.06 -2.23 -18.82
C PRO A 267 -5.93 -3.49 -18.75
N GLY A 268 -6.55 -3.74 -17.60
CA GLY A 268 -7.24 -5.00 -17.29
C GLY A 268 -7.58 -5.14 -15.81
N VAL A 269 -8.37 -6.17 -15.51
CA VAL A 269 -8.67 -6.60 -14.13
C VAL A 269 -8.03 -7.96 -13.91
N TYR A 270 -7.09 -8.04 -12.97
CA TYR A 270 -6.23 -9.19 -12.72
C TYR A 270 -6.58 -9.83 -11.38
N THR A 271 -7.01 -11.10 -11.44
CA THR A 271 -7.45 -11.87 -10.27
C THR A 271 -6.50 -13.00 -9.90
N GLU A 272 -5.42 -13.20 -10.66
CA GLU A 272 -4.43 -14.27 -10.46
C GLU A 272 -5.03 -15.65 -10.11
N PRO A 273 -5.75 -16.32 -11.03
CA PRO A 273 -6.49 -17.56 -10.72
C PRO A 273 -5.64 -18.69 -10.13
N ALA A 274 -4.36 -18.77 -10.51
CA ALA A 274 -3.44 -19.76 -9.97
C ALA A 274 -3.07 -19.46 -8.51
N SER A 275 -2.81 -18.19 -8.17
CA SER A 275 -2.56 -17.75 -6.79
C SER A 275 -3.80 -17.96 -5.93
N ARG A 276 -5.00 -17.61 -6.41
CA ARG A 276 -6.27 -17.86 -5.70
C ARG A 276 -6.54 -19.33 -5.43
N ALA A 277 -6.11 -20.22 -6.32
CA ALA A 277 -6.27 -21.66 -6.17
C ALA A 277 -5.21 -22.31 -5.26
N ALA A 278 -4.13 -21.60 -4.93
CA ALA A 278 -3.13 -22.09 -3.99
C ALA A 278 -3.76 -22.21 -2.58
N PRO A 279 -3.53 -23.32 -1.85
CA PRO A 279 -4.09 -23.48 -0.51
C PRO A 279 -3.60 -22.38 0.43
N THR A 280 -4.47 -21.98 1.36
CA THR A 280 -4.09 -21.18 2.53
C THR A 280 -3.81 -22.13 3.69
N HIS A 281 -2.77 -21.85 4.47
CA HIS A 281 -2.21 -22.76 5.48
C HIS A 281 -1.89 -24.15 4.91
N ASP A 282 -1.21 -24.21 3.75
CA ASP A 282 -0.82 -25.49 3.15
C ASP A 282 0.03 -26.29 4.16
N PRO A 283 -0.34 -27.53 4.52
CA PRO A 283 0.45 -28.36 5.43
C PRO A 283 1.92 -28.54 4.99
N LYS A 284 2.24 -28.37 3.71
CA LYS A 284 3.62 -28.37 3.20
C LYS A 284 4.46 -27.19 3.68
N CYS A 285 3.81 -26.11 4.10
CA CYS A 285 4.44 -24.88 4.56
C CYS A 285 4.64 -24.85 6.07
N ALA A 286 4.01 -25.77 6.81
CA ALA A 286 4.16 -25.93 8.25
C ALA A 286 5.63 -25.98 8.75
N PRO A 287 6.59 -26.63 8.04
CA PRO A 287 8.00 -26.64 8.45
C PRO A 287 8.67 -25.26 8.45
N TYR A 288 8.10 -24.26 7.77
CA TYR A 288 8.63 -22.90 7.69
C TYR A 288 7.95 -21.94 8.66
N THR A 289 7.04 -22.43 9.50
CA THR A 289 6.49 -21.61 10.58
C THR A 289 7.50 -21.48 11.72
N ILE A 290 7.43 -20.38 12.45
CA ILE A 290 8.30 -20.09 13.60
C ILE A 290 7.46 -19.80 14.84
N THR A 291 8.16 -19.63 15.97
CA THR A 291 7.57 -19.04 17.17
C THR A 291 7.77 -17.53 17.09
N ASN A 292 6.72 -16.74 17.31
CA ASN A 292 6.87 -15.28 17.36
C ASN A 292 7.34 -14.80 18.74
N ASP A 293 7.46 -13.49 18.85
CA ASP A 293 7.94 -12.76 20.03
C ASP A 293 6.95 -12.84 21.21
N ARG A 294 5.72 -13.33 20.99
CA ARG A 294 4.73 -13.66 22.02
C ARG A 294 4.77 -15.14 22.44
N ASN A 295 5.81 -15.87 22.03
CA ASN A 295 5.95 -17.31 22.22
C ASN A 295 4.80 -18.13 21.60
N GLN A 296 4.13 -17.60 20.57
CA GLN A 296 3.06 -18.28 19.82
C GLN A 296 3.67 -19.04 18.66
N THR A 297 3.36 -20.34 18.57
CA THR A 297 3.76 -21.19 17.45
C THR A 297 2.90 -20.93 16.21
N ALA A 298 3.41 -21.27 15.02
CA ALA A 298 2.76 -21.11 13.72
C ALA A 298 2.86 -19.70 13.07
N ALA A 299 3.74 -18.84 13.58
CA ALA A 299 4.07 -17.55 12.97
C ALA A 299 4.73 -17.73 11.58
N VAL A 300 4.47 -16.80 10.67
CA VAL A 300 4.84 -16.97 9.27
C VAL A 300 6.21 -16.35 8.99
N SER A 301 7.22 -17.17 8.71
CA SER A 301 8.61 -16.70 8.54
C SER A 301 8.90 -16.16 7.14
N TYR A 302 10.05 -15.51 6.96
CA TYR A 302 10.54 -15.19 5.60
C TYR A 302 10.72 -16.45 4.73
N ALA A 303 11.19 -17.55 5.31
CA ALA A 303 11.31 -18.82 4.60
C ALA A 303 9.95 -19.35 4.15
N TYR A 304 8.88 -19.10 4.91
CA TYR A 304 7.51 -19.41 4.51
C TYR A 304 7.11 -18.60 3.28
N GLN A 305 7.34 -17.28 3.29
CA GLN A 305 7.04 -16.42 2.12
C GLN A 305 7.85 -16.83 0.88
N PHE A 306 9.11 -17.27 1.08
CA PHE A 306 9.96 -17.74 -0.02
C PHE A 306 9.49 -19.09 -0.60
N HIS A 307 9.13 -20.06 0.24
CA HIS A 307 8.76 -21.41 -0.21
C HIS A 307 7.28 -21.56 -0.57
N CYS A 308 6.42 -20.73 0.01
CA CYS A 308 4.97 -20.76 -0.12
C CYS A 308 4.39 -19.37 -0.44
N PRO A 309 4.87 -18.70 -1.50
CA PRO A 309 4.57 -17.29 -1.77
C PRO A 309 3.07 -16.98 -1.92
N ASN A 310 2.29 -17.90 -2.50
CA ASN A 310 0.86 -17.68 -2.74
C ASN A 310 -0.08 -18.30 -1.70
N ASP A 311 0.47 -18.74 -0.56
CA ASP A 311 -0.35 -19.23 0.53
C ASP A 311 -1.19 -18.09 1.13
N GLN A 312 -0.55 -16.97 1.47
CA GLN A 312 -1.23 -15.74 1.93
C GLN A 312 -1.43 -14.69 0.83
N ASN A 313 -0.51 -14.63 -0.15
CA ASN A 313 -0.44 -13.48 -1.07
C ASN A 313 -1.03 -13.80 -2.44
N LEU A 314 -1.82 -12.87 -2.99
CA LEU A 314 -2.25 -12.95 -4.39
C LEU A 314 -1.05 -12.76 -5.34
N ILE A 315 -0.21 -11.75 -5.07
CA ILE A 315 1.05 -11.50 -5.74
C ILE A 315 2.17 -11.38 -4.70
N ALA A 316 3.20 -12.22 -4.79
CA ALA A 316 4.36 -12.21 -3.91
C ALA A 316 5.63 -11.85 -4.69
N VAL A 317 6.27 -10.76 -4.26
CA VAL A 317 7.57 -10.28 -4.70
C VAL A 317 8.59 -10.61 -3.62
N VAL A 318 9.27 -11.74 -3.79
CA VAL A 318 10.35 -12.16 -2.88
C VAL A 318 11.68 -11.65 -3.42
N GLY A 319 12.25 -10.66 -2.72
CA GLY A 319 13.40 -9.89 -3.19
C GLY A 319 14.75 -10.58 -3.03
N ARG A 320 14.92 -11.41 -1.99
CA ARG A 320 16.16 -12.10 -1.65
C ARG A 320 15.95 -13.61 -1.50
N GLN A 321 17.03 -14.37 -1.53
CA GLN A 321 17.01 -15.75 -1.01
C GLN A 321 17.08 -15.70 0.53
N PRO A 322 16.53 -16.71 1.23
CA PRO A 322 16.90 -16.97 2.61
C PRO A 322 18.42 -17.18 2.72
N GLY A 323 18.99 -16.71 3.81
CA GLY A 323 20.39 -16.92 4.15
C GLY A 323 20.68 -18.35 4.61
N SER A 324 21.87 -18.55 5.16
CA SER A 324 22.31 -19.83 5.71
C SER A 324 22.19 -19.91 7.24
N LYS A 325 21.77 -18.82 7.89
CA LYS A 325 21.70 -18.70 9.34
C LYS A 325 20.25 -18.34 9.69
N PRO A 326 19.48 -19.27 10.30
CA PRO A 326 18.10 -18.98 10.65
C PRO A 326 18.02 -17.76 11.57
N PRO A 327 16.89 -17.02 11.54
CA PRO A 327 16.65 -15.94 12.49
C PRO A 327 16.84 -16.43 13.93
N PRO A 328 17.47 -15.64 14.80
CA PRO A 328 17.70 -16.02 16.20
C PRO A 328 16.38 -16.17 16.95
N GLN A 329 16.37 -17.09 17.91
CA GLN A 329 15.25 -17.37 18.82
C GLN A 329 15.82 -17.53 20.24
N PRO A 330 15.56 -16.61 21.19
CA PRO A 330 14.74 -15.41 21.02
C PRO A 330 15.34 -14.42 20.01
N PRO A 331 14.53 -13.51 19.46
CA PRO A 331 15.00 -12.44 18.59
C PRO A 331 16.05 -11.55 19.25
N LEU A 332 16.84 -10.83 18.45
CA LEU A 332 17.82 -9.88 18.99
C LEU A 332 17.12 -8.67 19.59
N GLU A 333 17.66 -8.13 20.68
CA GLU A 333 17.22 -6.83 21.20
C GLU A 333 17.51 -5.70 20.19
N ASP A 334 18.71 -5.71 19.60
CA ASP A 334 19.06 -4.83 18.48
C ASP A 334 18.47 -5.38 17.18
N ARG A 335 17.51 -4.65 16.62
CA ARG A 335 16.77 -5.03 15.42
C ARG A 335 17.41 -4.51 14.13
N HIS A 336 18.59 -3.92 14.18
CA HIS A 336 19.32 -3.50 12.98
C HIS A 336 20.01 -4.67 12.28
N GLY A 337 19.80 -4.76 10.97
CA GLY A 337 20.43 -5.77 10.13
C GLY A 337 19.64 -7.07 10.13
N ILE A 338 18.87 -7.25 9.06
CA ILE A 338 18.03 -8.41 8.84
C ILE A 338 18.84 -9.72 8.95
N PRO A 339 18.50 -10.63 9.89
CA PRO A 339 19.10 -11.95 9.95
C PRO A 339 18.61 -12.81 8.79
N ASP A 340 19.36 -13.88 8.49
CA ASP A 340 19.04 -14.77 7.39
C ASP A 340 18.92 -14.08 6.02
N ILE A 341 19.74 -13.05 5.79
CA ILE A 341 19.75 -12.30 4.52
C ILE A 341 20.63 -13.02 3.48
N GLY A 342 20.00 -13.50 2.40
CA GLY A 342 20.68 -14.07 1.25
C GLY A 342 20.87 -13.07 0.10
N PRO A 343 21.41 -13.53 -1.04
CA PRO A 343 21.63 -12.67 -2.20
C PRO A 343 20.32 -12.13 -2.79
N CYS A 344 20.39 -10.92 -3.34
CA CYS A 344 19.33 -10.33 -4.15
C CYS A 344 18.96 -11.25 -5.33
N ILE A 345 17.67 -11.55 -5.48
CA ILE A 345 17.10 -12.25 -6.64
C ILE A 345 16.11 -11.40 -7.43
N ARG A 346 15.43 -10.44 -6.78
CA ARG A 346 14.49 -9.49 -7.40
C ARG A 346 14.60 -8.07 -6.83
N CYS A 347 15.79 -7.66 -6.41
CA CYS A 347 16.06 -6.28 -6.04
C CYS A 347 16.01 -5.36 -7.27
N ASN A 348 15.68 -4.08 -7.10
CA ASN A 348 15.40 -3.10 -8.17
C ASN A 348 14.28 -3.54 -9.14
N LEU A 349 13.39 -4.45 -8.72
CA LEU A 349 12.22 -4.82 -9.53
C LEU A 349 11.25 -3.64 -9.59
N GLN A 350 10.79 -3.30 -10.80
CA GLN A 350 9.74 -2.31 -10.98
C GLN A 350 8.51 -2.97 -11.59
N ILE A 351 7.35 -2.72 -10.99
CA ILE A 351 6.04 -3.17 -11.47
C ILE A 351 5.22 -1.91 -11.77
N GLU A 352 4.65 -1.82 -12.98
CA GLU A 352 3.76 -0.70 -13.26
C GLU A 352 2.64 -1.01 -14.25
N GLY A 353 1.54 -0.26 -14.13
CA GLY A 353 0.48 -0.22 -15.13
C GLY A 353 0.83 0.69 -16.31
N SER A 354 0.49 0.27 -17.53
CA SER A 354 0.74 1.03 -18.76
C SER A 354 -0.44 1.89 -19.24
N GLY A 355 -1.46 2.04 -18.39
CA GLY A 355 -2.65 2.87 -18.63
C GLY A 355 -2.42 4.36 -18.42
N VAL A 356 -3.47 5.16 -18.57
CA VAL A 356 -3.49 6.59 -18.26
C VAL A 356 -3.44 6.81 -16.74
N SER A 357 -4.19 6.01 -15.98
CA SER A 357 -4.25 6.08 -14.52
C SER A 357 -4.21 4.68 -13.87
N ALA A 358 -4.09 4.65 -12.55
CA ALA A 358 -4.18 3.44 -11.74
C ALA A 358 -5.48 2.67 -11.96
N ASP A 359 -6.58 3.34 -12.33
CA ASP A 359 -7.88 2.72 -12.58
C ASP A 359 -7.87 1.79 -13.80
N ASP A 360 -6.89 1.93 -14.69
CA ASP A 360 -6.75 1.08 -15.86
C ASP A 360 -6.24 -0.32 -15.54
N VAL A 361 -5.49 -0.47 -14.44
CA VAL A 361 -4.90 -1.75 -14.00
C VAL A 361 -5.35 -2.05 -12.58
N VAL A 362 -6.31 -2.96 -12.48
CA VAL A 362 -6.89 -3.37 -11.19
C VAL A 362 -6.38 -4.75 -10.83
N VAL A 363 -5.76 -4.88 -9.66
CA VAL A 363 -5.46 -6.13 -8.98
C VAL A 363 -6.53 -6.35 -7.93
N ASP A 364 -7.33 -7.41 -8.09
CA ASP A 364 -8.44 -7.70 -7.19
C ASP A 364 -8.14 -9.01 -6.44
N ALA A 365 -8.07 -8.93 -5.11
CA ALA A 365 -7.81 -10.07 -4.22
C ALA A 365 -9.07 -10.72 -3.65
N GLY A 366 -10.25 -10.19 -3.98
CA GLY A 366 -11.53 -10.63 -3.43
C GLY A 366 -12.61 -10.72 -4.49
N ARG A 367 -13.69 -9.95 -4.33
CA ARG A 367 -14.89 -10.03 -5.16
C ARG A 367 -14.91 -8.94 -6.23
N VAL A 368 -14.65 -9.34 -7.48
CA VAL A 368 -14.63 -8.43 -8.64
C VAL A 368 -15.93 -7.66 -8.84
N GLU A 369 -17.07 -8.31 -8.59
CA GLU A 369 -18.39 -7.69 -8.79
C GLU A 369 -18.68 -6.54 -7.83
N SER A 370 -17.96 -6.45 -6.70
CA SER A 370 -18.14 -5.35 -5.75
C SER A 370 -17.58 -4.03 -6.26
N GLY A 371 -16.76 -4.03 -7.32
CA GLY A 371 -16.16 -2.80 -7.82
C GLY A 371 -15.18 -2.23 -6.80
N ASP A 372 -15.23 -0.93 -6.53
CA ASP A 372 -14.38 -0.29 -5.52
C ASP A 372 -15.17 -0.14 -4.21
N HIS A 373 -15.84 -1.21 -3.77
CA HIS A 373 -16.77 -1.22 -2.63
C HIS A 373 -16.80 -2.57 -1.89
N ALA A 374 -17.39 -2.57 -0.69
CA ALA A 374 -17.78 -3.80 0.01
C ALA A 374 -18.97 -4.52 -0.67
N PRO A 375 -19.19 -5.82 -0.39
CA PRO A 375 -18.40 -6.70 0.46
C PRO A 375 -17.08 -7.11 -0.22
N ILE A 376 -16.00 -7.13 0.56
CA ILE A 376 -14.64 -7.42 0.07
C ILE A 376 -14.55 -8.80 -0.60
N GLY A 377 -15.19 -9.82 -0.01
CA GLY A 377 -15.14 -11.20 -0.49
C GLY A 377 -13.71 -11.73 -0.71
N ALA A 378 -12.79 -11.37 0.19
CA ALA A 378 -11.37 -11.69 0.11
C ALA A 378 -11.11 -13.19 -0.11
N VAL A 379 -10.14 -13.48 -0.98
CA VAL A 379 -9.66 -14.84 -1.27
C VAL A 379 -8.23 -15.05 -0.78
N LYS A 380 -7.48 -13.96 -0.61
CA LYS A 380 -6.12 -13.92 -0.09
C LYS A 380 -5.97 -12.78 0.89
N ASP A 381 -5.09 -12.96 1.86
CA ASP A 381 -4.88 -12.02 2.96
C ASP A 381 -4.15 -10.76 2.46
N VAL A 382 -3.24 -10.92 1.50
CA VAL A 382 -2.50 -9.79 0.91
C VAL A 382 -2.68 -9.72 -0.61
N GLY A 383 -2.92 -8.52 -1.13
CA GLY A 383 -2.98 -8.26 -2.57
C GLY A 383 -1.60 -8.34 -3.24
N ILE A 384 -0.68 -7.45 -2.87
CA ILE A 384 0.71 -7.45 -3.33
C ILE A 384 1.63 -7.38 -2.12
N ARG A 385 2.44 -8.43 -1.89
CA ARG A 385 3.49 -8.44 -0.87
C ARG A 385 4.87 -8.29 -1.50
N ALA A 386 5.68 -7.34 -1.06
CA ALA A 386 7.08 -7.17 -1.42
C ALA A 386 7.96 -7.34 -0.16
N ASP A 387 8.69 -8.44 -0.07
CA ASP A 387 9.43 -8.84 1.12
C ASP A 387 10.94 -8.88 0.81
N ARG A 388 11.71 -8.04 1.52
CA ARG A 388 13.16 -7.81 1.34
C ARG A 388 13.53 -7.47 -0.11
N ALA A 389 12.76 -6.59 -0.73
CA ALA A 389 12.84 -6.24 -2.15
C ALA A 389 13.52 -4.89 -2.38
N ASP A 390 14.78 -4.74 -1.94
CA ASP A 390 15.50 -3.46 -2.00
C ASP A 390 15.43 -2.78 -3.37
N GLY A 391 15.11 -1.49 -3.38
CA GLY A 391 14.89 -0.68 -4.59
C GLY A 391 13.56 -0.97 -5.33
N PHE A 392 12.54 -1.49 -4.65
CA PHE A 392 11.25 -1.84 -5.25
C PHE A 392 10.48 -0.62 -5.76
N VAL A 393 9.81 -0.76 -6.91
CA VAL A 393 8.88 0.26 -7.40
C VAL A 393 7.55 -0.40 -7.76
N LEU A 394 6.45 0.16 -7.27
CA LEU A 394 5.09 -0.15 -7.70
C LEU A 394 4.41 1.13 -8.14
N ARG A 395 3.91 1.17 -9.39
CA ARG A 395 3.34 2.41 -9.94
C ARG A 395 2.12 2.21 -10.83
N ASN A 396 1.19 3.16 -10.80
CA ASN A 396 0.06 3.22 -11.75
C ASN A 396 -0.82 1.96 -11.71
N VAL A 397 -1.15 1.51 -10.50
CA VAL A 397 -1.98 0.33 -10.25
C VAL A 397 -2.99 0.60 -9.14
N LYS A 398 -4.16 -0.02 -9.26
CA LYS A 398 -5.14 -0.12 -8.18
C LYS A 398 -5.09 -1.54 -7.61
N VAL A 399 -5.03 -1.66 -6.29
CA VAL A 399 -5.17 -2.94 -5.57
C VAL A 399 -6.39 -2.85 -4.67
N ARG A 400 -7.14 -3.93 -4.52
CA ARG A 400 -8.36 -3.93 -3.71
C ARG A 400 -8.74 -5.30 -3.18
N HIS A 401 -9.55 -5.29 -2.12
CA HIS A 401 -10.26 -6.44 -1.56
C HIS A 401 -9.37 -7.55 -0.98
N ALA A 402 -8.16 -7.22 -0.52
CA ALA A 402 -7.38 -8.15 0.27
C ALA A 402 -8.02 -8.38 1.66
N GLY A 403 -7.80 -9.57 2.23
CA GLY A 403 -8.34 -9.94 3.54
C GLY A 403 -7.74 -9.14 4.70
N GLU A 404 -6.49 -8.73 4.56
CA GLU A 404 -5.73 -7.93 5.51
C GLU A 404 -5.18 -6.68 4.80
N HIS A 405 -4.28 -6.82 3.82
CA HIS A 405 -3.55 -5.67 3.25
C HIS A 405 -3.56 -5.66 1.73
N ASP A 406 -3.97 -4.55 1.11
CA ASP A 406 -3.93 -4.48 -0.36
C ASP A 406 -2.48 -4.46 -0.86
N ILE A 407 -1.62 -3.62 -0.27
CA ILE A 407 -0.18 -3.57 -0.56
C ILE A 407 0.61 -3.74 0.75
N TYR A 408 1.56 -4.68 0.79
CA TYR A 408 2.46 -4.91 1.93
C TYR A 408 3.93 -4.84 1.48
N VAL A 409 4.71 -3.86 1.96
CA VAL A 409 6.18 -3.85 1.84
C VAL A 409 6.82 -4.16 3.20
N LEU A 410 7.75 -5.12 3.24
CA LEU A 410 8.38 -5.56 4.48
C LEU A 410 9.90 -5.68 4.35
N GLU A 411 10.62 -5.23 5.39
CA GLU A 411 12.07 -5.37 5.55
C GLU A 411 12.85 -4.91 4.31
N THR A 412 12.43 -3.80 3.69
CA THR A 412 13.00 -3.32 2.44
C THR A 412 13.74 -1.98 2.62
N ASN A 413 14.91 -1.87 1.98
CA ASN A 413 15.64 -0.61 1.88
C ASN A 413 15.42 -0.03 0.48
N GLY A 414 14.78 1.13 0.42
CA GLY A 414 14.43 1.81 -0.81
C GLY A 414 13.17 1.22 -1.45
N TYR A 415 12.04 1.92 -1.34
CA TYR A 415 10.85 1.62 -2.13
C TYR A 415 10.19 2.90 -2.66
N LEU A 416 9.46 2.76 -3.77
CA LEU A 416 8.57 3.80 -4.29
C LEU A 416 7.20 3.20 -4.61
N LEU A 417 6.17 3.70 -3.93
CA LEU A 417 4.77 3.51 -4.30
C LEU A 417 4.26 4.81 -4.90
N ASP A 418 3.88 4.83 -6.17
CA ASP A 418 3.55 6.07 -6.89
C ASP A 418 2.31 5.92 -7.76
N HIS A 419 1.43 6.92 -7.82
CA HIS A 419 0.22 6.87 -8.65
C HIS A 419 -0.58 5.59 -8.40
N PHE A 420 -0.88 5.26 -7.14
CA PHE A 420 -1.55 4.02 -6.78
C PHE A 420 -2.87 4.26 -6.07
N LYS A 421 -3.73 3.24 -6.09
CA LYS A 421 -4.99 3.25 -5.34
C LYS A 421 -5.15 1.97 -4.53
N THR A 422 -5.67 2.07 -3.31
CA THR A 422 -6.01 0.93 -2.45
C THR A 422 -7.44 1.06 -1.97
N PHE A 423 -8.23 0.00 -2.10
CA PHE A 423 -9.66 0.07 -1.84
C PHE A 423 -10.17 -1.17 -1.11
N TYR A 424 -10.75 -0.93 0.06
CA TYR A 424 -11.45 -1.93 0.86
C TYR A 424 -10.56 -3.14 1.19
N GLY A 425 -9.36 -2.89 1.70
CA GLY A 425 -8.58 -3.88 2.44
C GLY A 425 -9.23 -4.17 3.80
N GLY A 426 -9.20 -5.42 4.24
CA GLY A 426 -9.81 -5.80 5.53
C GLY A 426 -9.16 -5.12 6.73
N GLU A 427 -7.87 -4.78 6.65
CA GLU A 427 -7.16 -3.97 7.62
C GLU A 427 -6.57 -2.72 6.94
N TYR A 428 -5.43 -2.84 6.25
CA TYR A 428 -4.73 -1.69 5.68
C TYR A 428 -4.88 -1.61 4.16
N GLY A 429 -4.98 -0.39 3.63
CA GLY A 429 -4.77 -0.16 2.20
C GLY A 429 -3.31 -0.42 1.84
N VAL A 430 -2.40 0.28 2.51
CA VAL A 430 -0.97 0.02 2.45
C VAL A 430 -0.44 -0.26 3.85
N LEU A 431 0.31 -1.34 4.01
CA LEU A 431 1.16 -1.57 5.16
C LEU A 431 2.63 -1.63 4.72
N THR A 432 3.45 -0.75 5.25
CA THR A 432 4.90 -0.87 5.21
C THR A 432 5.43 -1.06 6.62
N PHE A 433 6.41 -1.94 6.77
CA PHE A 433 6.91 -2.32 8.08
C PHE A 433 8.42 -2.52 8.09
N VAL A 434 9.10 -1.89 9.06
CA VAL A 434 10.57 -1.91 9.24
C VAL A 434 11.35 -1.51 7.99
N GLU A 435 10.88 -0.45 7.34
CA GLU A 435 11.45 0.07 6.10
C GLU A 435 12.47 1.19 6.32
N ASP A 436 13.30 1.43 5.30
CA ASP A 436 14.17 2.61 5.19
C ASP A 436 14.18 3.15 3.75
N HIS A 437 14.35 4.46 3.57
CA HIS A 437 14.31 5.16 2.28
C HIS A 437 13.02 4.92 1.47
N GLY A 438 11.87 5.01 2.14
CA GLY A 438 10.55 4.82 1.54
C GLY A 438 9.93 6.10 0.98
N LEU A 439 9.17 5.99 -0.12
CA LEU A 439 8.31 7.07 -0.61
C LEU A 439 6.95 6.51 -1.07
N MET A 440 5.86 7.04 -0.51
CA MET A 440 4.51 6.88 -1.05
C MET A 440 4.03 8.22 -1.59
N GLN A 441 3.52 8.27 -2.82
CA GLN A 441 3.02 9.53 -3.35
C GLN A 441 1.95 9.40 -4.43
N ASN A 442 1.21 10.48 -4.63
CA ASN A 442 0.17 10.58 -5.66
C ASN A 442 -0.85 9.44 -5.51
N CYS A 443 -1.48 9.31 -4.34
CA CYS A 443 -2.25 8.11 -4.04
C CYS A 443 -3.66 8.37 -3.52
N GLU A 444 -4.50 7.33 -3.57
CA GLU A 444 -5.84 7.31 -3.00
C GLU A 444 -6.02 6.02 -2.19
N ALA A 445 -6.45 6.13 -0.94
CA ALA A 445 -6.71 4.98 -0.07
C ALA A 445 -8.08 5.12 0.60
N ALA A 446 -8.97 4.14 0.40
CA ALA A 446 -10.32 4.22 0.97
C ALA A 446 -10.98 2.88 1.31
N GLY A 447 -11.89 2.90 2.29
CA GLY A 447 -12.71 1.73 2.66
C GLY A 447 -12.03 0.73 3.58
N ASN A 448 -10.89 1.07 4.17
CA ASN A 448 -10.04 0.13 4.91
C ASN A 448 -10.46 -0.01 6.38
N GLY A 449 -10.43 -1.25 6.90
CA GLY A 449 -10.92 -1.59 8.23
C GLY A 449 -10.04 -1.07 9.39
N ASP A 450 -8.73 -0.97 9.16
CA ASP A 450 -7.80 -0.22 9.99
C ASP A 450 -7.54 1.13 9.33
N SER A 451 -6.51 1.23 8.48
CA SER A 451 -6.07 2.51 7.94
C SER A 451 -5.73 2.50 6.46
N GLY A 452 -5.95 3.64 5.80
CA GLY A 452 -5.63 3.77 4.38
C GLY A 452 -4.13 3.64 4.08
N LEU A 453 -3.29 4.31 4.88
CA LEU A 453 -1.84 4.34 4.72
C LEU A 453 -1.16 3.98 6.05
N TYR A 454 -0.19 3.07 6.00
CA TYR A 454 0.57 2.69 7.19
C TYR A 454 2.07 2.54 6.93
N PRO A 455 2.92 3.41 7.51
CA PRO A 455 4.36 3.18 7.62
C PRO A 455 4.78 2.91 9.08
N GLY A 456 4.60 1.67 9.55
CA GLY A 456 4.97 1.29 10.91
C GLY A 456 6.44 0.93 11.05
N ALA A 457 6.95 1.14 12.26
CA ALA A 457 8.32 0.77 12.64
C ALA A 457 9.38 1.28 11.66
N GLY A 458 9.24 2.47 11.08
CA GLY A 458 10.27 3.03 10.19
C GLY A 458 11.65 3.06 10.86
N ALA A 459 12.71 2.93 10.05
CA ALA A 459 14.09 2.97 10.54
C ALA A 459 14.31 4.16 11.48
N SER A 460 14.90 3.91 12.65
CA SER A 460 15.13 4.94 13.66
C SER A 460 16.26 5.88 13.24
N THR A 461 15.96 6.83 12.36
CA THR A 461 16.89 7.83 11.79
C THR A 461 16.71 9.22 12.38
N GLY A 462 15.80 9.35 13.35
CA GLY A 462 15.42 10.57 14.04
C GLY A 462 16.40 11.01 15.13
N LYS A 463 15.87 11.63 16.19
CA LYS A 463 16.67 12.12 17.31
C LYS A 463 17.21 10.98 18.18
N LYS A 464 16.48 9.85 18.31
CA LYS A 464 16.92 8.70 19.10
C LYS A 464 17.88 7.74 18.38
N ARG A 465 18.22 8.01 17.12
CA ARG A 465 19.00 7.11 16.26
C ARG A 465 20.32 6.64 16.87
N ASP A 466 20.73 5.40 16.58
CA ASP A 466 22.12 4.99 16.82
C ASP A 466 23.03 5.66 15.77
N THR A 467 23.78 6.67 16.21
CA THR A 467 24.71 7.43 15.36
C THR A 467 25.85 6.60 14.74
N LYS A 468 26.10 5.37 15.21
CA LYS A 468 27.04 4.45 14.55
C LYS A 468 26.46 3.83 13.29
N ILE A 469 25.14 3.69 13.21
CA ILE A 469 24.41 3.10 12.10
C ILE A 469 23.86 4.21 11.19
N TYR A 470 23.24 5.22 11.79
CA TYR A 470 22.67 6.39 11.14
C TYR A 470 23.40 7.66 11.60
N PRO A 471 24.52 8.05 10.98
CA PRO A 471 25.33 9.18 11.45
C PRO A 471 24.54 10.50 11.46
N ASP A 472 23.72 10.71 10.44
CA ASP A 472 22.97 11.94 10.23
C ASP A 472 21.47 11.75 10.49
N PHE A 473 20.83 12.79 11.02
CA PHE A 473 19.38 12.85 11.10
C PHE A 473 18.81 12.93 9.68
N ARG A 474 17.79 12.14 9.40
CA ARG A 474 16.98 12.24 8.18
C ARG A 474 15.63 11.60 8.42
N TYR A 475 14.67 11.93 7.56
CA TYR A 475 13.44 11.16 7.51
C TYR A 475 13.71 9.79 6.85
N SER A 476 13.19 8.73 7.47
CA SER A 476 13.33 7.35 7.00
C SER A 476 12.40 7.10 5.82
N GLN A 477 11.22 7.70 5.86
CA GLN A 477 10.13 7.53 4.91
C GLN A 477 9.42 8.87 4.67
N GLU A 478 8.83 9.02 3.50
CA GLU A 478 8.02 10.19 3.11
C GLU A 478 6.69 9.72 2.52
N ILE A 479 5.60 10.40 2.90
CA ILE A 479 4.28 10.27 2.30
C ILE A 479 3.84 11.66 1.89
N ARG A 480 3.43 11.78 0.62
CA ARG A 480 2.93 13.06 0.12
C ARG A 480 1.93 12.93 -1.01
N ASP A 481 1.19 14.00 -1.22
CA ASP A 481 0.26 14.12 -2.33
C ASP A 481 -0.80 12.99 -2.40
N CYS A 482 -1.29 12.53 -1.25
CA CYS A 482 -2.27 11.46 -1.13
C CYS A 482 -3.60 11.93 -0.54
N ASP A 483 -4.67 11.22 -0.90
CA ASP A 483 -5.98 11.33 -0.26
C ASP A 483 -6.32 10.02 0.43
N SER A 484 -6.46 10.05 1.76
CA SER A 484 -6.87 8.90 2.54
C SER A 484 -8.22 9.17 3.22
N HIS A 485 -9.25 8.45 2.80
CA HIS A 485 -10.62 8.75 3.17
C HIS A 485 -11.52 7.54 3.33
N HIS A 486 -12.62 7.68 4.05
CA HIS A 486 -13.60 6.61 4.21
C HIS A 486 -13.03 5.34 4.85
N ASN A 487 -12.10 5.49 5.81
CA ASN A 487 -11.48 4.40 6.57
C ASN A 487 -11.83 4.52 8.07
N SER A 488 -11.48 3.50 8.87
CA SER A 488 -11.43 3.71 10.33
C SER A 488 -10.37 4.76 10.68
N GLY A 489 -9.13 4.59 10.19
CA GLY A 489 -8.03 5.54 10.27
C GLY A 489 -7.58 6.03 8.88
N GLY A 490 -7.31 7.33 8.69
CA GLY A 490 -6.71 7.77 7.42
C GLY A 490 -5.24 7.36 7.30
N TYR A 491 -4.50 7.47 8.39
CA TYR A 491 -3.09 7.06 8.52
C TYR A 491 -2.92 6.30 9.84
N SER A 492 -2.09 5.26 9.85
CA SER A 492 -1.61 4.62 11.07
C SER A 492 -0.09 4.38 11.02
N GLY A 493 0.62 4.56 12.13
CA GLY A 493 2.08 4.53 12.12
C GLY A 493 2.68 4.09 13.45
N THR A 494 2.30 2.90 13.93
CA THR A 494 2.82 2.37 15.19
C THR A 494 4.35 2.33 15.16
N ASP A 495 5.01 2.89 16.19
CA ASP A 495 6.46 3.10 16.31
C ASP A 495 7.16 3.60 15.03
N GLY A 496 6.44 4.32 14.16
CA GLY A 496 6.97 4.89 12.92
C GLY A 496 7.92 6.05 13.21
N ASN A 497 9.19 5.94 12.82
CA ASN A 497 10.21 6.92 13.22
C ASN A 497 10.69 7.79 12.07
N ALA A 498 10.79 9.09 12.36
CA ALA A 498 11.24 10.09 11.42
C ALA A 498 10.53 9.95 10.06
N THR A 499 9.21 9.89 10.08
CA THR A 499 8.38 9.89 8.89
C THR A 499 8.03 11.32 8.53
N HIS A 500 8.16 11.70 7.26
CA HIS A 500 7.71 12.99 6.75
C HIS A 500 6.35 12.80 6.06
N ILE A 501 5.33 13.52 6.51
CA ILE A 501 3.97 13.48 5.99
C ILE A 501 3.60 14.89 5.54
N ASP A 502 3.45 15.10 4.23
CA ASP A 502 3.21 16.44 3.67
C ASP A 502 2.25 16.52 2.46
N HIS A 503 1.46 17.59 2.40
CA HIS A 503 0.53 17.87 1.30
C HIS A 503 -0.52 16.77 1.05
N ASP A 504 -0.91 16.05 2.11
CA ASP A 504 -1.94 15.02 2.11
C ASP A 504 -3.31 15.56 2.57
N ASN A 505 -4.36 14.82 2.21
CA ASN A 505 -5.72 15.05 2.70
C ASN A 505 -6.26 13.82 3.42
N PHE A 506 -6.61 13.99 4.69
CA PHE A 506 -7.23 12.98 5.53
C PHE A 506 -8.65 13.41 5.88
N TYR A 507 -9.65 12.77 5.25
CA TYR A 507 -11.04 13.18 5.40
C TYR A 507 -12.04 12.04 5.32
N ASP A 508 -13.26 12.25 5.83
CA ASP A 508 -14.29 11.20 5.86
C ASP A 508 -13.82 9.89 6.51
N ASN A 509 -12.82 9.92 7.40
CA ASN A 509 -12.45 8.77 8.23
C ASN A 509 -13.17 8.83 9.58
N ALA A 510 -13.06 7.81 10.44
CA ALA A 510 -13.40 7.99 11.85
C ALA A 510 -12.34 8.83 12.59
N LEU A 511 -11.06 8.50 12.37
CA LEU A 511 -9.90 9.26 12.80
C LEU A 511 -9.04 9.58 11.57
N GLY A 512 -8.69 10.85 11.36
CA GLY A 512 -7.89 11.22 10.19
C GLY A 512 -6.47 10.67 10.22
N PHE A 513 -5.81 10.68 11.38
CA PHE A 513 -4.42 10.25 11.52
C PHE A 513 -4.13 9.71 12.91
N THR A 514 -3.47 8.55 12.97
CA THR A 514 -2.92 7.96 14.19
C THR A 514 -1.44 7.67 14.04
N THR A 515 -0.61 8.22 14.95
CA THR A 515 0.67 7.59 15.29
C THR A 515 0.59 7.14 16.73
N ASP A 516 1.10 5.95 17.02
CA ASP A 516 0.98 5.33 18.32
C ASP A 516 2.17 4.42 18.67
N VAL A 517 2.14 3.91 19.89
CA VAL A 517 3.12 2.95 20.43
C VAL A 517 2.44 1.67 20.93
N PHE A 518 1.18 1.43 20.54
CA PHE A 518 0.38 0.29 21.02
C PHE A 518 0.80 -0.97 20.31
N THR A 519 1.91 -1.54 20.79
CA THR A 519 2.66 -2.48 19.99
C THR A 519 2.67 -3.91 20.53
N ALA A 520 2.86 -4.86 19.62
CA ALA A 520 3.13 -6.25 19.95
C ALA A 520 4.61 -6.47 20.31
N SER A 521 4.91 -7.55 21.02
CA SER A 521 6.30 -8.01 21.18
C SER A 521 6.96 -8.14 19.81
N GLY A 522 8.16 -7.57 19.66
CA GLY A 522 8.94 -7.70 18.44
C GLY A 522 8.85 -6.57 17.43
N HIS A 523 7.99 -5.60 17.68
CA HIS A 523 7.92 -4.38 16.91
C HIS A 523 9.04 -3.43 17.37
N PRO A 524 9.99 -3.08 16.50
CA PRO A 524 11.06 -2.18 16.86
C PRO A 524 10.61 -0.72 16.82
N GLY A 525 11.38 0.15 17.46
CA GLY A 525 11.18 1.59 17.35
C GLY A 525 10.51 2.24 18.54
N PHE A 526 10.14 1.49 19.59
CA PHE A 526 9.59 2.09 20.80
C PHE A 526 10.61 2.99 21.54
N PRO A 527 10.16 4.11 22.15
CA PRO A 527 8.91 4.81 21.83
C PRO A 527 9.04 5.52 20.47
N GLN A 528 7.95 5.64 19.71
CA GLN A 528 7.90 6.41 18.46
C GLN A 528 8.61 7.78 18.58
N ASP A 529 9.34 8.21 17.53
CA ASP A 529 9.96 9.55 17.53
C ASP A 529 10.15 10.27 16.18
N SER A 530 10.16 11.61 16.27
CA SER A 530 10.68 12.55 15.26
C SER A 530 9.90 12.66 13.94
N ASP A 531 8.61 12.38 13.92
CA ASP A 531 7.79 12.59 12.73
C ASP A 531 7.66 14.10 12.41
N LEU A 532 7.60 14.42 11.12
CA LEU A 532 7.27 15.75 10.63
C LEU A 532 5.95 15.69 9.85
N ILE A 533 4.92 16.33 10.39
CA ILE A 533 3.58 16.38 9.83
C ILE A 533 3.30 17.83 9.44
N GLU A 534 3.36 18.14 8.15
CA GLU A 534 3.23 19.53 7.68
C GLU A 534 2.40 19.75 6.43
N ASP A 535 1.76 20.92 6.33
CA ASP A 535 1.03 21.34 5.12
C ASP A 535 -0.08 20.36 4.68
N ASN A 536 -0.63 19.57 5.62
CA ASN A 536 -1.72 18.63 5.38
C ASN A 536 -3.10 19.23 5.71
N ASN A 537 -4.16 18.59 5.19
CA ASN A 537 -5.55 18.88 5.55
C ASN A 537 -6.18 17.70 6.30
N PHE A 538 -6.64 17.92 7.53
CA PHE A 538 -7.39 16.96 8.33
C PHE A 538 -8.81 17.47 8.52
N TYR A 539 -9.79 16.90 7.83
CA TYR A 539 -11.14 17.47 7.85
C TYR A 539 -12.28 16.51 7.69
N SER A 540 -13.44 16.87 8.24
CA SER A 540 -14.67 16.08 8.10
C SER A 540 -14.49 14.59 8.45
N ASN A 541 -13.57 14.25 9.37
CA ASN A 541 -13.34 12.88 9.82
C ASN A 541 -14.44 12.45 10.79
N ASN A 542 -15.68 12.36 10.28
CA ASN A 542 -16.89 12.09 11.04
C ASN A 542 -17.59 10.79 10.60
N PHE A 543 -16.97 10.05 9.67
CA PHE A 543 -17.46 8.74 9.25
C PHE A 543 -17.43 7.78 10.44
N ASN A 544 -18.45 6.93 10.55
CA ASN A 544 -18.58 6.03 11.69
C ASN A 544 -18.67 4.58 11.23
N PRO A 545 -17.56 3.83 11.28
CA PRO A 545 -17.53 2.43 10.88
C PRO A 545 -18.21 1.51 11.91
N TYR A 546 -18.49 1.98 13.12
CA TYR A 546 -19.08 1.18 14.20
C TYR A 546 -20.61 1.07 14.13
N VAL A 547 -21.26 1.85 13.24
CA VAL A 547 -22.72 1.77 13.10
C VAL A 547 -23.15 0.57 12.26
N ALA A 548 -24.32 0.01 12.60
CA ALA A 548 -24.92 -1.03 11.80
C ALA A 548 -25.15 -0.56 10.35
N GLY A 549 -24.68 -1.34 9.38
CA GLY A 549 -24.80 -1.03 7.96
C GLY A 549 -23.66 -0.21 7.37
N SER A 550 -22.62 0.13 8.16
CA SER A 550 -21.34 0.56 7.59
C SER A 550 -20.81 -0.48 6.59
N ASP A 551 -20.26 -0.01 5.48
CA ASP A 551 -19.56 -0.81 4.47
C ASP A 551 -18.09 -1.04 4.81
N VAL A 552 -17.53 -0.29 5.77
CA VAL A 552 -16.24 -0.54 6.41
C VAL A 552 -16.45 -1.30 7.71
N VAL A 553 -15.70 -2.38 7.90
CA VAL A 553 -15.67 -3.16 9.15
C VAL A 553 -14.44 -2.74 9.95
N PRO A 554 -14.60 -2.07 11.10
CA PRO A 554 -13.46 -1.55 11.85
C PRO A 554 -12.69 -2.65 12.56
N SER A 555 -11.35 -2.60 12.52
CA SER A 555 -10.45 -3.49 13.27
C SER A 555 -9.82 -2.85 14.50
N ILE A 556 -9.87 -1.52 14.63
CA ILE A 556 -9.27 -0.75 15.72
C ILE A 556 -10.28 0.16 16.44
N PRO A 557 -10.08 0.47 17.74
CA PRO A 557 -10.89 1.46 18.46
C PRO A 557 -10.34 2.88 18.27
N VAL A 558 -11.06 3.74 17.54
CA VAL A 558 -10.65 5.13 17.28
C VAL A 558 -11.76 6.15 17.58
N PRO A 559 -11.40 7.38 18.00
CA PRO A 559 -12.33 8.45 18.32
C PRO A 559 -12.95 9.09 17.07
N VAL A 560 -14.12 8.59 16.66
CA VAL A 560 -14.92 9.15 15.55
C VAL A 560 -15.08 10.67 15.73
N GLY A 561 -14.77 11.45 14.69
CA GLY A 561 -14.89 12.91 14.73
C GLY A 561 -13.55 13.63 14.95
N THR A 562 -12.41 12.96 14.82
CA THR A 562 -11.10 13.50 15.24
C THR A 562 -10.15 13.64 14.05
N GLY A 563 -9.48 14.79 13.93
CA GLY A 563 -8.55 15.04 12.84
C GLY A 563 -7.26 14.23 12.95
N LEU A 564 -6.61 14.28 14.11
CA LEU A 564 -5.32 13.61 14.35
C LEU A 564 -5.15 13.25 15.82
N TRP A 565 -4.43 12.17 16.13
CA TRP A 565 -3.80 12.02 17.43
C TRP A 565 -2.30 11.68 17.34
N ILE A 566 -1.58 11.96 18.43
CA ILE A 566 -0.25 11.43 18.74
C ILE A 566 -0.39 10.66 20.05
N ALA A 567 -0.30 9.33 19.99
CA ALA A 567 -0.48 8.43 21.13
C ALA A 567 0.89 7.90 21.60
N GLY A 568 1.58 8.70 22.40
CA GLY A 568 2.85 8.33 23.00
C GLY A 568 4.11 8.59 22.15
N GLY A 569 3.98 9.39 21.09
CA GLY A 569 5.10 9.88 20.29
C GLY A 569 6.03 10.84 21.02
N ASN A 570 7.19 11.10 20.44
CA ASN A 570 8.20 11.98 21.02
C ASN A 570 8.88 12.82 19.93
N ASP A 571 9.22 14.06 20.25
CA ASP A 571 9.98 14.95 19.36
C ASP A 571 9.30 15.19 17.99
N ASP A 572 7.99 14.94 17.90
CA ASP A 572 7.24 15.13 16.67
C ASP A 572 7.01 16.62 16.40
N VAL A 573 6.92 17.00 15.13
CA VAL A 573 6.64 18.36 14.69
C VAL A 573 5.38 18.38 13.83
N ILE A 574 4.35 19.06 14.31
CA ILE A 574 3.05 19.19 13.67
C ILE A 574 2.83 20.65 13.32
N ARG A 575 3.03 21.02 12.05
CA ARG A 575 3.03 22.43 11.66
C ARG A 575 2.31 22.77 10.36
N ASN A 576 1.79 24.00 10.28
CA ASN A 576 1.18 24.54 9.06
C ASN A 576 0.04 23.70 8.48
N ASN A 577 -0.56 22.80 9.26
CA ASN A 577 -1.68 21.98 8.81
C ASN A 577 -3.01 22.73 8.99
N HIS A 578 -4.02 22.29 8.25
CA HIS A 578 -5.39 22.74 8.41
C HIS A 578 -6.25 21.65 9.07
N PHE A 579 -6.92 21.99 10.17
CA PHE A 579 -7.88 21.14 10.85
C PHE A 579 -9.27 21.77 10.81
N TYR A 580 -10.27 21.13 10.20
CA TYR A 580 -11.60 21.73 10.13
C TYR A 580 -12.74 20.70 9.98
N ASP A 581 -13.95 21.06 10.43
CA ASP A 581 -15.15 20.20 10.39
C ASP A 581 -14.98 18.81 11.06
N ASN A 582 -14.02 18.65 11.98
CA ASN A 582 -13.90 17.44 12.80
C ASN A 582 -14.78 17.60 14.05
N TRP A 583 -15.88 16.86 14.16
CA TRP A 583 -16.94 17.18 15.12
C TRP A 583 -16.61 16.82 16.57
N ARG A 584 -15.61 15.97 16.80
CA ARG A 584 -15.07 15.68 18.14
C ARG A 584 -13.96 16.68 18.46
N ARG A 585 -12.83 16.58 17.77
CA ARG A 585 -11.57 17.27 18.10
C ARG A 585 -10.75 17.57 16.86
N GLY A 586 -9.96 18.64 16.91
CA GLY A 586 -8.92 18.87 15.89
C GLY A 586 -7.79 17.85 16.05
N MET A 587 -7.10 17.91 17.18
CA MET A 587 -5.94 17.08 17.49
C MET A 587 -5.94 16.60 18.95
N MET A 588 -5.45 15.38 19.18
CA MET A 588 -5.16 14.82 20.50
C MET A 588 -3.66 14.54 20.68
N ILE A 589 -3.09 14.83 21.84
CA ILE A 589 -1.77 14.33 22.26
C ILE A 589 -1.93 13.67 23.62
N PHE A 590 -1.36 12.48 23.80
CA PHE A 590 -1.35 11.82 25.10
C PHE A 590 -0.19 10.87 25.30
N ALA A 591 0.16 10.64 26.57
CA ALA A 591 1.11 9.63 26.96
C ALA A 591 0.50 8.24 26.91
N VAL A 592 1.32 7.25 26.56
CA VAL A 592 0.96 5.84 26.66
C VAL A 592 1.93 5.22 27.67
N PRO A 593 1.47 4.93 28.89
CA PRO A 593 2.36 4.34 29.89
C PRO A 593 3.01 3.05 29.41
N ASP A 594 4.34 2.92 29.59
CA ASP A 594 5.12 1.74 29.21
C ASP A 594 4.52 0.41 29.70
N GLN A 595 3.88 0.42 30.88
CA GLN A 595 3.17 -0.74 31.44
C GLN A 595 2.05 -1.27 30.54
N PHE A 596 1.45 -0.45 29.67
CA PHE A 596 0.43 -0.88 28.72
C PHE A 596 1.02 -1.42 27.42
N VAL A 597 2.28 -1.09 27.14
CA VAL A 597 3.00 -1.53 25.94
C VAL A 597 3.77 -2.81 26.23
N CYS A 598 4.68 -2.77 27.21
CA CYS A 598 5.54 -3.90 27.57
C CYS A 598 5.22 -4.55 28.92
N GLY A 599 4.17 -4.12 29.62
CA GLY A 599 3.68 -4.76 30.84
C GLY A 599 2.51 -5.77 30.73
N PRO A 600 1.72 -5.87 29.63
CA PRO A 600 0.63 -6.85 29.54
C PRO A 600 1.11 -8.31 29.48
N ALA A 601 0.25 -9.24 29.89
CA ALA A 601 0.53 -10.68 29.82
C ALA A 601 0.77 -11.14 28.37
N GLY A 602 1.89 -11.82 28.12
CA GLY A 602 2.29 -12.31 26.79
C GLY A 602 3.24 -11.39 26.02
N VAL A 603 3.59 -10.23 26.58
CA VAL A 603 4.70 -9.41 26.10
C VAL A 603 5.92 -9.63 26.97
N ASP A 604 7.04 -10.02 26.36
CA ASP A 604 8.34 -10.03 27.03
C ASP A 604 8.99 -8.64 26.90
N PRO A 605 9.08 -7.85 27.98
CA PRO A 605 9.68 -6.52 27.92
C PRO A 605 11.13 -6.52 27.43
N SER A 606 11.86 -7.63 27.59
CA SER A 606 13.24 -7.73 27.11
C SER A 606 13.36 -7.78 25.58
N LEU A 607 12.24 -8.00 24.88
CA LEU A 607 12.18 -8.03 23.42
C LEU A 607 11.73 -6.69 22.80
N LEU A 608 11.45 -5.68 23.63
CA LEU A 608 11.09 -4.33 23.25
C LEU A 608 12.14 -3.34 23.77
N ALA A 609 13.16 -3.09 22.95
CA ALA A 609 14.23 -2.17 23.29
C ALA A 609 13.67 -0.79 23.70
N GLY A 610 14.14 -0.27 24.83
CA GLY A 610 13.73 1.04 25.34
C GLY A 610 12.47 1.06 26.21
N CYS A 611 11.67 -0.02 26.26
CA CYS A 611 10.46 -0.05 27.07
C CYS A 611 10.74 -0.50 28.52
N ASN A 612 10.24 0.25 29.50
CA ASN A 612 10.39 -0.08 30.91
C ASN A 612 9.02 -0.08 31.61
N PRO A 613 8.43 -1.24 31.94
CA PRO A 613 7.08 -1.31 32.50
C PRO A 613 6.96 -0.70 33.92
N THR A 614 8.08 -0.28 34.52
CA THR A 614 8.13 0.42 35.81
C THR A 614 8.45 1.91 35.68
N ALA A 615 8.57 2.44 34.46
CA ALA A 615 8.87 3.85 34.22
C ALA A 615 7.74 4.75 34.73
N VAL A 616 8.10 5.69 35.61
CA VAL A 616 7.23 6.76 36.10
C VAL A 616 8.07 8.03 36.20
N PRO A 617 7.80 9.09 35.41
CA PRO A 617 6.84 9.15 34.29
C PRO A 617 7.19 8.16 33.15
N PRO A 618 6.24 7.82 32.25
CA PRO A 618 6.48 6.93 31.13
C PRO A 618 7.47 7.53 30.13
N SER A 619 7.99 6.73 29.18
CA SER A 619 8.98 7.19 28.19
C SER A 619 8.40 7.95 26.99
N THR A 620 7.10 8.21 26.99
CA THR A 620 6.29 8.67 25.83
C THR A 620 5.74 10.08 26.03
N SER A 621 5.38 10.78 24.94
CA SER A 621 4.78 12.13 24.93
C SER A 621 5.69 13.25 25.47
N TYR A 622 6.86 13.39 24.85
CA TYR A 622 7.83 14.43 25.16
C TYR A 622 8.26 15.23 23.94
N ARG A 623 8.39 16.55 24.12
CA ARG A 623 9.02 17.48 23.17
C ARG A 623 8.29 17.57 21.82
N ASP A 624 7.01 17.24 21.79
CA ASP A 624 6.17 17.41 20.61
C ASP A 624 5.86 18.90 20.38
N GLN A 625 6.02 19.38 19.15
CA GLN A 625 5.84 20.79 18.81
C GLN A 625 4.67 20.95 17.85
N VAL A 626 3.67 21.72 18.27
CA VAL A 626 2.45 21.96 17.48
C VAL A 626 2.32 23.44 17.16
N TYR A 627 2.63 23.86 15.93
CA TYR A 627 2.67 25.29 15.63
C TYR A 627 2.27 25.70 14.22
N GLY A 628 1.80 26.95 14.08
CA GLY A 628 1.41 27.49 12.78
C GLY A 628 0.20 26.81 12.13
N ASN A 629 -0.51 25.93 12.85
CA ASN A 629 -1.68 25.24 12.32
C ASN A 629 -2.90 26.16 12.31
N VAL A 630 -3.80 25.93 11.36
CA VAL A 630 -5.07 26.66 11.22
C VAL A 630 -6.21 25.74 11.65
N MET A 631 -6.88 26.10 12.74
CA MET A 631 -7.93 25.32 13.37
C MET A 631 -9.32 25.93 13.09
N GLY A 632 -10.28 25.07 12.75
CA GLY A 632 -11.66 25.45 12.52
C GLY A 632 -11.90 26.24 11.22
N ARG A 633 -10.96 26.18 10.27
CA ARG A 633 -11.07 26.86 8.96
C ARG A 633 -10.48 26.04 7.83
N SER A 634 -11.23 25.97 6.73
CA SER A 634 -10.72 25.41 5.48
C SER A 634 -9.62 26.30 4.87
N PRO A 635 -8.77 25.77 3.96
CA PRO A 635 -7.78 26.57 3.23
C PRO A 635 -8.38 27.77 2.48
N GLY A 636 -9.64 27.66 2.04
CA GLY A 636 -10.40 28.76 1.43
C GLY A 636 -10.89 29.84 2.42
N GLY A 637 -10.59 29.72 3.71
CA GLY A 637 -10.97 30.65 4.77
C GLY A 637 -12.40 30.48 5.30
N THR A 638 -13.12 29.43 4.87
CA THR A 638 -14.47 29.16 5.37
C THR A 638 -14.41 28.62 6.79
N VAL A 639 -15.19 29.20 7.70
CA VAL A 639 -15.27 28.75 9.10
C VAL A 639 -16.02 27.43 9.19
N GLN A 640 -15.33 26.40 9.67
CA GLN A 640 -15.83 25.04 9.86
C GLN A 640 -15.17 24.47 11.14
N PRO A 641 -15.73 24.75 12.33
CA PRO A 641 -15.07 24.49 13.62
C PRO A 641 -14.73 23.02 13.86
N ASN A 642 -13.65 22.78 14.61
CA ASN A 642 -13.42 21.47 15.24
C ASN A 642 -14.05 21.45 16.63
N GLY A 643 -14.86 20.43 16.92
CA GLY A 643 -15.61 20.37 18.18
C GLY A 643 -16.52 21.59 18.41
N THR A 644 -17.25 21.59 19.52
CA THR A 644 -18.15 22.71 19.90
C THR A 644 -17.41 23.87 20.56
N GLY A 645 -16.12 23.70 20.90
CA GLY A 645 -15.37 24.58 21.78
C GLY A 645 -15.74 24.40 23.27
N ASP A 646 -16.56 23.40 23.60
CA ASP A 646 -16.97 23.12 24.97
C ASP A 646 -15.93 22.27 25.69
N VAL A 647 -15.14 22.95 26.53
CA VAL A 647 -14.08 22.37 27.36
C VAL A 647 -14.62 21.28 28.30
N SER A 648 -15.88 21.36 28.74
CA SER A 648 -16.46 20.34 29.63
C SER A 648 -16.68 18.99 28.94
N THR A 649 -16.81 19.00 27.61
CA THR A 649 -16.95 17.80 26.78
C THR A 649 -15.64 17.39 26.11
N GLY A 650 -14.58 18.19 26.27
CA GLY A 650 -13.31 17.99 25.58
C GLY A 650 -13.40 18.12 24.07
N ARG A 651 -14.45 18.77 23.54
CA ARG A 651 -14.68 18.93 22.09
C ARG A 651 -14.08 20.24 21.60
N THR A 652 -12.76 20.22 21.41
CA THR A 652 -11.91 21.41 21.19
C THR A 652 -10.92 21.21 20.04
N ASP A 653 -10.23 22.28 19.62
CA ASP A 653 -9.18 22.20 18.61
C ASP A 653 -8.01 21.32 19.08
N PHE A 654 -7.54 21.54 20.31
CA PHE A 654 -6.50 20.72 20.94
C PHE A 654 -7.03 19.99 22.17
N TRP A 655 -6.60 18.74 22.32
CA TRP A 655 -6.84 17.94 23.51
C TRP A 655 -5.52 17.32 23.95
N TRP A 656 -5.11 17.56 25.18
CA TRP A 656 -3.88 17.05 25.77
C TRP A 656 -4.22 16.44 27.12
N ASP A 657 -3.77 15.21 27.36
CA ASP A 657 -3.98 14.52 28.64
C ASP A 657 -3.21 15.18 29.80
N GLN A 658 -2.15 15.91 29.48
CA GLN A 658 -1.20 16.50 30.42
C GLN A 658 -0.55 15.48 31.35
N TYR A 659 -0.27 14.26 30.91
CA TYR A 659 0.19 13.21 31.81
C TYR A 659 1.33 13.68 32.73
N SER A 660 1.21 13.37 34.01
CA SER A 660 2.05 13.96 35.06
C SER A 660 3.53 13.66 34.84
N GLY A 661 4.36 14.71 34.74
CA GLY A 661 5.81 14.59 34.60
C GLY A 661 6.32 14.49 33.16
N ASN A 662 5.45 14.44 32.15
CA ASN A 662 5.86 14.67 30.77
C ASN A 662 6.26 16.13 30.55
N THR A 663 7.25 16.38 29.68
CA THR A 663 7.78 17.74 29.49
C THR A 663 8.11 18.08 28.04
N GLY A 664 8.11 19.38 27.72
CA GLY A 664 8.60 19.89 26.44
C GLY A 664 7.57 19.96 25.32
N ASN A 665 6.36 19.42 25.52
CA ASN A 665 5.28 19.56 24.53
C ASN A 665 4.84 21.02 24.45
N CYS A 666 4.70 21.59 23.27
CA CYS A 666 4.39 23.01 23.14
C CYS A 666 3.44 23.33 21.99
N TRP A 667 2.69 24.42 22.16
CA TRP A 667 1.73 24.95 21.20
C TRP A 667 1.94 26.45 21.03
N HIS A 668 2.29 26.89 19.83
CA HIS A 668 2.48 28.32 19.54
C HIS A 668 2.07 28.66 18.11
N ASP A 669 1.80 29.95 17.84
CA ASP A 669 1.46 30.46 16.50
C ASP A 669 0.28 29.79 15.78
N ASN A 670 -0.52 28.98 16.47
CA ASN A 670 -1.73 28.38 15.92
C ASN A 670 -2.86 29.42 15.85
N LEU A 671 -3.69 29.34 14.81
CA LEU A 671 -4.81 30.24 14.59
C LEU A 671 -6.14 29.48 14.71
N GLY A 672 -7.10 30.02 15.47
CA GLY A 672 -8.41 29.42 15.63
C GLY A 672 -9.42 29.83 14.55
N LYS A 673 -10.68 29.48 14.79
CA LYS A 673 -11.79 29.65 13.84
C LYS A 673 -12.08 31.10 13.42
N ASP A 674 -11.59 32.09 14.16
CA ASP A 674 -11.70 33.51 13.82
C ASP A 674 -10.45 34.08 13.12
N GLY A 675 -9.41 33.25 12.92
CA GLY A 675 -8.13 33.63 12.36
C GLY A 675 -7.16 34.23 13.37
N THR A 676 -7.39 34.05 14.68
CA THR A 676 -6.54 34.58 15.75
C THR A 676 -6.08 33.49 16.71
N ALA A 677 -4.97 33.73 17.42
CA ALA A 677 -4.51 32.82 18.47
C ALA A 677 -5.52 32.67 19.63
N ALA A 678 -6.29 33.72 19.92
CA ALA A 678 -7.32 33.70 20.96
C ALA A 678 -8.54 32.85 20.60
N GLY A 679 -8.74 32.58 19.31
CA GLY A 679 -9.83 31.74 18.82
C GLY A 679 -9.55 30.24 18.94
N VAL A 680 -8.34 29.82 19.32
CA VAL A 680 -7.98 28.43 19.54
C VAL A 680 -8.66 27.91 20.80
N THR A 681 -9.31 26.76 20.71
CA THR A 681 -9.92 26.08 21.85
C THR A 681 -9.09 24.88 22.28
N SER A 682 -8.94 24.67 23.59
CA SER A 682 -8.15 23.54 24.09
C SER A 682 -8.72 22.92 25.36
N THR A 683 -8.39 21.64 25.54
CA THR A 683 -8.53 20.91 26.79
C THR A 683 -7.14 20.39 27.16
N PRO A 684 -6.50 20.89 28.22
CA PRO A 684 -7.01 21.89 29.18
C PRO A 684 -7.18 23.29 28.57
N PRO A 685 -7.99 24.17 29.19
CA PRO A 685 -8.15 25.54 28.73
C PRO A 685 -6.86 26.36 28.93
N ALA A 686 -6.68 27.42 28.15
CA ALA A 686 -5.58 28.37 28.38
C ALA A 686 -5.58 28.91 29.84
N PRO A 687 -4.41 29.17 30.45
CA PRO A 687 -3.06 29.12 29.87
C PRO A 687 -2.35 27.76 30.02
N PHE A 688 -3.09 26.68 30.26
CA PHE A 688 -2.48 25.35 30.52
C PHE A 688 -1.99 24.62 29.26
N LEU A 689 -2.09 25.26 28.09
CA LEU A 689 -1.44 24.84 26.86
C LEU A 689 -0.13 25.65 26.70
N PRO A 690 1.06 25.06 26.99
CA PRO A 690 2.31 25.81 27.06
C PRO A 690 2.82 26.21 25.69
N SER A 691 3.38 27.40 25.54
CA SER A 691 4.05 27.83 24.31
C SER A 691 5.56 27.57 24.31
N ALA A 692 6.18 27.39 25.47
CA ALA A 692 7.60 27.12 25.61
C ALA A 692 7.91 25.65 25.29
N CYS A 693 8.78 25.41 24.31
CA CYS A 693 9.22 24.09 23.88
C CYS A 693 10.44 23.60 24.67
N ASP A 694 10.38 23.69 26.00
CA ASP A 694 11.45 23.29 26.90
C ASP A 694 10.88 22.60 28.16
N SER A 695 11.75 22.26 29.11
CA SER A 695 11.36 21.55 30.33
C SER A 695 10.41 22.33 31.25
N SER A 696 10.12 23.61 30.98
CA SER A 696 9.11 24.38 31.71
C SER A 696 7.68 24.04 31.30
N SER A 697 7.48 23.52 30.07
CA SER A 697 6.23 22.85 29.72
C SER A 697 6.20 21.50 30.45
N MET A 698 5.28 21.36 31.42
CA MET A 698 5.13 20.15 32.23
C MET A 698 3.68 19.73 32.30
N GLY A 699 3.42 18.43 32.09
CA GLY A 699 2.14 17.81 32.36
C GLY A 699 1.88 17.67 33.86
N THR A 700 0.64 17.95 34.28
CA THR A 700 0.21 17.94 35.70
C THR A 700 -0.82 16.86 36.03
N GLY A 701 -1.17 16.02 35.07
CA GLY A 701 -2.30 15.09 35.09
C GLY A 701 -3.64 15.80 34.90
N GLY A 702 -4.65 15.06 34.45
CA GLY A 702 -6.00 15.60 34.22
C GLY A 702 -7.10 14.54 34.14
N PRO A 703 -8.38 14.93 34.24
CA PRO A 703 -9.52 14.01 34.10
C PRO A 703 -9.57 13.29 32.73
N GLN A 704 -8.87 13.83 31.74
CA GLN A 704 -8.63 13.26 30.40
C GLN A 704 -8.18 11.79 30.44
N GLU A 705 -7.31 11.42 31.40
CA GLU A 705 -6.77 10.07 31.51
C GLU A 705 -7.86 9.02 31.73
N SER A 706 -8.97 9.39 32.37
CA SER A 706 -10.11 8.48 32.58
C SER A 706 -10.84 8.14 31.28
N GLU A 707 -10.90 9.07 30.33
CA GLU A 707 -11.45 8.81 28.99
C GLU A 707 -10.57 7.80 28.25
N LEU A 708 -9.25 8.01 28.25
CA LEU A 708 -8.29 7.11 27.61
C LEU A 708 -8.38 5.69 28.18
N ALA A 709 -8.37 5.56 29.52
CA ALA A 709 -8.43 4.26 30.18
C ALA A 709 -9.71 3.48 29.85
N ASN A 710 -10.86 4.17 29.79
CA ASN A 710 -12.13 3.53 29.46
C ASN A 710 -12.23 3.15 27.99
N CYS A 711 -11.77 4.02 27.09
CA CYS A 711 -11.93 3.83 25.65
C CYS A 711 -10.91 2.88 25.02
N LEU A 712 -9.64 2.96 25.43
CA LEU A 712 -8.62 2.02 24.97
C LEU A 712 -8.82 0.61 25.53
N GLY A 713 -9.50 0.49 26.68
CA GLY A 713 -9.87 -0.81 27.26
C GLY A 713 -11.10 -1.48 26.61
N ASP A 714 -11.86 -0.77 25.77
CA ASP A 714 -13.08 -1.27 25.16
C ASP A 714 -12.84 -1.83 23.75
N ILE A 715 -12.49 -3.12 23.72
CA ILE A 715 -12.32 -3.90 22.48
C ILE A 715 -13.66 -4.41 21.91
N THR A 716 -14.79 -4.10 22.56
CA THR A 716 -16.13 -4.53 22.12
C THR A 716 -16.80 -3.49 21.23
N PHE A 717 -16.17 -2.31 21.10
CA PHE A 717 -16.70 -1.15 20.38
C PHE A 717 -18.08 -0.73 20.89
N ASP A 718 -18.35 -0.89 22.19
CA ASP A 718 -19.64 -0.55 22.77
C ASP A 718 -19.75 0.96 23.03
N THR A 719 -20.64 1.58 22.28
CA THR A 719 -20.99 3.00 22.37
C THR A 719 -21.44 3.46 23.77
N HIS A 720 -21.85 2.55 24.67
CA HIS A 720 -22.24 2.89 26.04
C HIS A 720 -21.05 2.97 27.01
N SER A 721 -19.99 2.21 26.76
CA SER A 721 -18.78 2.20 27.58
C SER A 721 -17.76 3.24 27.12
N CYS A 722 -17.74 3.57 25.83
CA CYS A 722 -16.81 4.56 25.30
C CYS A 722 -17.47 5.52 24.28
N PRO A 723 -17.34 6.84 24.48
CA PRO A 723 -17.92 7.82 23.56
C PRO A 723 -17.25 7.85 22.18
N TRP A 724 -16.07 7.25 21.98
CA TRP A 724 -15.32 7.28 20.72
C TRP A 724 -16.08 6.66 19.54
N PHE A 725 -16.91 5.64 19.80
CA PHE A 725 -17.62 4.88 18.76
C PHE A 725 -18.92 5.55 18.30
N THR A 726 -19.19 6.78 18.76
CA THR A 726 -20.35 7.57 18.36
C THR A 726 -19.93 8.77 17.53
N THR A 727 -20.70 9.09 16.50
CA THR A 727 -20.51 10.34 15.75
C THR A 727 -21.01 11.49 16.62
N PRO A 728 -20.16 12.47 16.97
CA PRO A 728 -20.59 13.64 17.71
C PRO A 728 -21.63 14.46 16.93
N SER A 729 -22.38 15.32 17.61
CA SER A 729 -23.24 16.29 16.92
C SER A 729 -22.39 17.26 16.08
N LYS A 730 -22.89 17.76 14.95
CA LYS A 730 -22.19 18.85 14.24
C LYS A 730 -22.06 20.10 15.12
N PRO A 731 -20.89 20.77 15.20
CA PRO A 731 -20.68 22.02 15.93
C PRO A 731 -21.48 23.23 15.45
#